data_AF-A0A1B8WB89-F1
#
_entry.id   AF-A0A1B8WB89-F1
#
_cell.length_a   1.000
_cell.length_b   1.000
_cell.length_c   1.000
_cell.angle_alpha   90.00
_cell.angle_beta   90.00
_cell.angle_gamma   90.00
#
_symmetry.space_group_name_H-M   'P 1'
#
loop_
_entity.id
_entity.type
_entity.pdbx_description
1 polymer ?
#
loop_
_entity_poly.entity_id
_entity_poly.type
_entity_poly.pdbx_seq_one_letter_code
_entity_poly.pdbx_strand_id
1 'polypeptide(L)'
;MGLSGPVLAKVGEQFQVSVSLSTYASGVKAGKFTVDYNSALFDYVSASAATAKTQIINENKGISQVTIVTANPGDALVDGEKVLLLTFTAKVRAGVNNIQVSAELGVDAEGAMIKAPASTHGIAVSAEETGVKGDLNGNIVVDIGDLAVLITYFGINNSSPDWSKVAASDFDGNGVIEISDLAALGKIIVFDAGKSFDVMETSVMDIQNAMEAGTLSAVELVKMYLARIAAYDSAGPALKSIISINPDALTIAKQLDDERKKTGARSLLHGVPIIVKDNYNTIGMATSAGCTCLKNNFTTSDAFMVEKLKDAGAIILAKSNLHEFAFGLSTISSLGGQTLNPYDLTKNPGGSSGGTGAALAANFGVIGLGTDTGGSIRVPSSYNNLVGLRPTIGLTSREGIIPLALSQDVGGPIARSVEDIAISMDILKGYDPDDAATLYSVGRTPTTYTKYLDADGLKGARIGVIDALLGTNAKVKGLTEQAIADMEAAGATIVHVEVPNLTKILNYSSLSGYEFKSQLDEYFEKYINNVPGTLVPYRSLGDIIASNTDMLTDQLASYKTRNAIGDLSTNTAYIDIILNRPKLSQQSLLKVMTDNDLDALLYPSTANPPSSLSGTSAGSANRLSPFSGFPAISVPAGFVDNGMLPKLPQNIELLGRPFDEQTLIKLAYSYEQHTHHREAPSTTPALVEAPQEQPALLEPAA
;
A
#
# COMPACT_ATOMS: atom_id res chain seq x y z
N MET A 1 15.18 -3.23 48.07
CA MET A 1 14.50 -3.96 46.98
C MET A 1 15.58 -4.57 46.13
N GLY A 2 15.54 -5.88 45.88
CA GLY A 2 16.53 -6.58 45.07
C GLY A 2 15.87 -7.48 44.05
N LEU A 3 16.43 -7.52 42.85
CA LEU A 3 16.10 -8.48 41.80
C LEU A 3 17.16 -9.58 41.78
N SER A 4 16.75 -10.82 41.62
CA SER A 4 17.65 -11.95 41.38
C SER A 4 17.09 -12.86 40.31
N GLY A 5 17.94 -13.33 39.40
CA GLY A 5 17.59 -14.23 38.30
C GLY A 5 18.86 -14.61 37.55
N PRO A 6 18.77 -15.43 36.48
CA PRO A 6 19.94 -15.74 35.68
C PRO A 6 20.53 -14.47 35.06
N VAL A 7 21.86 -14.44 34.95
CA VAL A 7 22.63 -13.33 34.35
C VAL A 7 22.68 -13.46 32.82
N LEU A 8 22.56 -14.69 32.32
CA LEU A 8 22.54 -15.04 30.91
C LEU A 8 21.31 -15.90 30.62
N ALA A 9 20.62 -15.64 29.51
CA ALA A 9 19.50 -16.44 29.04
C ALA A 9 19.64 -16.70 27.52
N LYS A 10 19.15 -17.84 27.05
CA LYS A 10 19.07 -18.16 25.61
C LYS A 10 17.78 -17.59 25.00
N VAL A 11 17.81 -17.31 23.69
CA VAL A 11 16.59 -16.95 22.95
C VAL A 11 15.57 -18.08 23.09
N GLY A 12 14.33 -17.72 23.43
CA GLY A 12 13.24 -18.66 23.67
C GLY A 12 13.26 -19.37 25.04
N GLU A 13 14.30 -19.18 25.86
CA GLU A 13 14.39 -19.77 27.19
C GLU A 13 13.37 -19.15 28.15
N GLN A 14 12.71 -19.99 28.95
CA GLN A 14 11.91 -19.55 30.09
C GLN A 14 12.80 -19.39 31.31
N PHE A 15 12.80 -18.22 31.93
CA PHE A 15 13.60 -17.98 33.12
C PHE A 15 12.81 -17.26 34.21
N GLN A 16 13.32 -17.36 35.44
CA GLN A 16 12.68 -16.81 36.63
C GLN A 16 13.42 -15.60 37.16
N VAL A 17 12.69 -14.52 37.42
CA VAL A 17 13.17 -13.36 38.17
C VAL A 17 12.42 -13.28 39.49
N SER A 18 13.18 -13.22 40.57
CA SER A 18 12.69 -13.06 41.94
C SER A 18 12.87 -11.61 42.39
N VAL A 19 11.79 -10.98 42.85
CA VAL A 19 11.84 -9.67 43.53
C VAL A 19 11.78 -9.91 45.03
N SER A 20 12.72 -9.32 45.78
CA SER A 20 12.74 -9.34 47.23
C SER A 20 12.71 -7.92 47.80
N LEU A 21 11.88 -7.71 48.82
CA LEU A 21 11.91 -6.49 49.63
C LEU A 21 12.53 -6.79 51.00
N SER A 22 13.81 -6.49 51.16
CA SER A 22 14.51 -6.53 52.45
C SER A 22 14.58 -5.12 53.06
N THR A 23 14.18 -5.01 54.34
CA THR A 23 14.38 -3.85 55.22
C THR A 23 13.92 -2.49 54.66
N TYR A 24 12.60 -2.29 54.59
CA TYR A 24 12.02 -0.97 54.79
C TYR A 24 11.50 -0.91 56.23
N ALA A 25 11.52 0.26 56.87
CA ALA A 25 11.25 0.43 58.30
C ALA A 25 10.06 -0.40 58.84
N SER A 26 10.11 -0.78 60.12
CA SER A 26 9.00 -1.49 60.78
C SER A 26 7.69 -0.73 60.58
N GLY A 27 6.64 -1.41 60.09
CA GLY A 27 5.31 -0.81 59.87
C GLY A 27 4.99 -0.45 58.42
N VAL A 28 5.89 -0.65 57.46
CA VAL A 28 5.61 -0.42 56.03
C VAL A 28 4.64 -1.47 55.48
N LYS A 29 3.60 -1.00 54.77
CA LYS A 29 2.64 -1.82 54.02
C LYS A 29 2.95 -1.74 52.52
N ALA A 30 3.19 -2.87 51.85
CA ALA A 30 3.45 -2.89 50.41
C ALA A 30 2.13 -2.87 49.61
N GLY A 31 1.94 -1.86 48.75
CA GLY A 31 0.67 -1.60 48.07
C GLY A 31 0.63 -2.01 46.59
N LYS A 32 1.75 -1.92 45.84
CA LYS A 32 1.77 -2.21 44.40
C LYS A 32 3.19 -2.49 43.88
N PHE A 33 3.32 -3.50 43.00
CA PHE A 33 4.52 -3.74 42.19
C PHE A 33 4.18 -3.56 40.70
N THR A 34 5.09 -2.90 39.98
CA THR A 34 5.02 -2.71 38.52
C THR A 34 6.29 -3.23 37.89
N VAL A 35 6.14 -4.10 36.89
CA VAL A 35 7.22 -4.60 36.04
C VAL A 35 7.05 -4.02 34.66
N ASP A 36 8.04 -3.24 34.25
CA ASP A 36 8.10 -2.66 32.91
C ASP A 36 9.06 -3.50 32.06
N TYR A 37 8.60 -3.90 30.89
CA TYR A 37 9.36 -4.71 29.95
C TYR A 37 8.99 -4.33 28.51
N ASN A 38 9.94 -4.40 27.59
CA ASN A 38 9.66 -4.10 26.19
C ASN A 38 8.93 -5.28 25.53
N SER A 39 7.67 -5.10 25.13
CA SER A 39 6.88 -6.16 24.49
C SER A 39 7.38 -6.57 23.10
N ALA A 40 8.25 -5.78 22.47
CA ALA A 40 8.95 -6.21 21.25
C ALA A 40 10.06 -7.24 21.53
N LEU A 41 10.50 -7.38 22.79
CA LEU A 41 11.66 -8.17 23.22
C LEU A 41 11.31 -9.41 24.07
N PHE A 42 10.06 -9.53 24.51
CA PHE A 42 9.57 -10.67 25.30
C PHE A 42 8.27 -11.22 24.70
N ASP A 43 8.20 -12.55 24.58
CA ASP A 43 6.99 -13.23 24.07
C ASP A 43 5.89 -13.33 25.11
N TYR A 44 6.28 -13.50 26.38
CA TYR A 44 5.35 -13.51 27.50
C TYR A 44 6.09 -13.20 28.80
N VAL A 45 5.35 -12.63 29.76
CA VAL A 45 5.75 -12.51 31.18
C VAL A 45 4.53 -12.83 32.04
N SER A 46 4.68 -13.69 33.06
CA SER A 46 3.64 -14.01 34.05
C SER A 46 4.17 -13.90 35.47
N ALA A 47 3.27 -13.77 36.46
CA ALA A 47 3.66 -13.64 37.87
C ALA A 47 3.03 -14.75 38.73
N SER A 48 3.71 -15.14 39.80
CA SER A 48 3.20 -16.09 40.79
C SER A 48 3.54 -15.63 42.21
N ALA A 49 2.58 -15.79 43.12
CA ALA A 49 2.78 -15.51 44.54
C ALA A 49 3.65 -16.61 45.17
N ALA A 50 4.83 -16.25 45.70
CA ALA A 50 5.72 -17.22 46.32
C ALA A 50 5.40 -17.48 47.82
N THR A 51 4.51 -16.67 48.42
CA THR A 51 4.10 -16.82 49.83
C THR A 51 2.61 -16.51 50.00
N ALA A 52 1.99 -17.09 51.04
CA ALA A 52 0.58 -16.87 51.37
C ALA A 52 0.24 -15.41 51.75
N LYS A 53 1.24 -14.56 51.99
CA LYS A 53 1.06 -13.13 52.30
C LYS A 53 0.97 -12.24 51.06
N THR A 54 1.14 -12.83 49.87
CA THR A 54 1.17 -12.14 48.57
C THR A 54 -0.04 -12.57 47.74
N GLN A 55 -0.80 -11.62 47.21
CA GLN A 55 -1.95 -11.88 46.35
C GLN A 55 -1.77 -11.19 44.99
N ILE A 56 -2.08 -11.93 43.91
CA ILE A 56 -2.14 -11.40 42.55
C ILE A 56 -3.57 -10.93 42.32
N ILE A 57 -3.74 -9.62 42.08
CA ILE A 57 -5.07 -9.02 41.86
C ILE A 57 -5.33 -8.76 40.37
N ASN A 58 -4.29 -8.65 39.53
CA ASN A 58 -4.45 -8.52 38.08
C ASN A 58 -3.17 -8.96 37.33
N GLU A 59 -3.35 -9.59 36.17
CA GLU A 59 -2.29 -9.85 35.18
C GLU A 59 -2.70 -9.18 33.86
N ASN A 60 -2.24 -7.95 33.63
CA ASN A 60 -2.54 -7.25 32.38
C ASN A 60 -1.57 -7.73 31.28
N LYS A 61 -2.12 -8.28 30.19
CA LYS A 61 -1.36 -8.80 29.03
C LYS A 61 -1.23 -7.80 27.87
N GLY A 62 -1.43 -6.50 28.13
CA GLY A 62 -1.38 -5.45 27.11
C GLY A 62 -0.07 -4.65 27.09
N ILE A 63 0.54 -4.55 25.90
CA ILE A 63 1.52 -3.55 25.42
C ILE A 63 2.48 -2.93 26.47
N SER A 64 3.45 -3.74 26.91
CA SER A 64 4.68 -3.33 27.60
C SER A 64 4.66 -3.15 29.14
N GLN A 65 3.61 -3.57 29.86
CA GLN A 65 3.60 -3.49 31.32
C GLN A 65 2.85 -4.64 32.00
N VAL A 66 3.46 -5.27 33.02
CA VAL A 66 2.73 -6.14 33.98
C VAL A 66 2.54 -5.35 35.27
N THR A 67 1.28 -5.09 35.64
CA THR A 67 0.94 -4.43 36.90
C THR A 67 -0.07 -5.25 37.69
N ILE A 68 0.35 -5.68 38.89
CA ILE A 68 -0.37 -5.78 40.18
C ILE A 68 0.04 -7.03 41.00
N VAL A 69 0.72 -6.75 42.11
CA VAL A 69 0.80 -7.62 43.29
C VAL A 69 0.49 -6.78 44.52
N THR A 70 -0.39 -7.23 45.40
CA THR A 70 -0.56 -6.69 46.74
C THR A 70 -0.10 -7.69 47.79
N ALA A 71 0.59 -7.24 48.84
CA ALA A 71 0.49 -7.92 50.13
C ALA A 71 -0.85 -7.53 50.75
N ASN A 72 -1.50 -8.41 51.51
CA ASN A 72 -2.78 -8.11 52.17
C ASN A 72 -2.74 -6.70 52.83
N PRO A 73 -3.56 -5.71 52.40
CA PRO A 73 -3.42 -4.31 52.85
C PRO A 73 -3.68 -4.10 54.36
N GLY A 74 -4.12 -5.14 55.07
CA GLY A 74 -4.32 -5.16 56.51
C GLY A 74 -3.05 -5.36 57.33
N ASP A 75 -2.08 -6.16 56.85
CA ASP A 75 -1.03 -6.71 57.70
C ASP A 75 0.31 -5.97 57.51
N ALA A 76 0.90 -5.52 58.62
CA ALA A 76 2.27 -5.02 58.60
C ALA A 76 3.26 -6.15 58.32
N LEU A 77 4.33 -5.88 57.57
CA LEU A 77 5.46 -6.80 57.48
C LEU A 77 6.05 -6.98 58.90
N VAL A 78 5.80 -8.13 59.52
CA VAL A 78 6.21 -8.40 60.91
C VAL A 78 7.71 -8.60 60.96
N ASP A 79 8.33 -8.04 62.00
CA ASP A 79 9.76 -8.19 62.27
C ASP A 79 10.12 -9.67 62.39
N GLY A 80 10.92 -10.18 61.44
CA GLY A 80 11.34 -11.58 61.36
C GLY A 80 11.03 -12.29 60.03
N GLU A 81 10.02 -11.86 59.27
CA GLU A 81 9.77 -12.36 57.91
C GLU A 81 10.41 -11.42 56.88
N LYS A 82 11.67 -11.70 56.57
CA LYS A 82 12.57 -10.74 55.93
C LYS A 82 12.41 -10.56 54.42
N VAL A 83 11.41 -11.16 53.77
CA VAL A 83 11.28 -11.12 52.30
C VAL A 83 9.82 -11.28 51.84
N LEU A 84 9.27 -10.27 51.14
CA LEU A 84 8.20 -10.50 50.18
C LEU A 84 8.84 -10.99 48.88
N LEU A 85 8.50 -12.19 48.43
CA LEU A 85 9.05 -12.80 47.22
C LEU A 85 8.00 -12.87 46.11
N LEU A 86 8.35 -12.34 44.94
CA LEU A 86 7.57 -12.46 43.72
C LEU A 86 8.38 -13.13 42.63
N THR A 87 7.80 -14.15 42.00
CA THR A 87 8.43 -14.87 40.89
C THR A 87 7.77 -14.47 39.58
N PHE A 88 8.57 -13.93 38.67
CA PHE A 88 8.20 -13.62 37.30
C PHE A 88 8.79 -14.66 36.37
N THR A 89 7.97 -15.24 35.50
CA THR A 89 8.42 -16.15 34.44
C THR A 89 8.33 -15.42 33.11
N ALA A 90 9.42 -15.36 32.35
CA ALA A 90 9.47 -14.67 31.07
C ALA A 90 10.13 -15.52 29.98
N LYS A 91 9.78 -15.27 28.70
CA LYS A 91 10.43 -15.85 27.51
C LYS A 91 11.04 -14.76 26.63
N VAL A 92 12.33 -14.89 26.34
CA VAL A 92 13.21 -13.85 25.75
C VAL A 92 13.32 -13.97 24.23
N ARG A 93 13.42 -12.83 23.51
CA ARG A 93 13.80 -12.75 22.07
C ARG A 93 15.29 -12.44 21.90
N ALA A 94 15.81 -12.34 20.67
CA ALA A 94 17.19 -11.88 20.44
C ALA A 94 17.35 -10.37 20.76
N GLY A 95 18.54 -9.94 21.21
CA GLY A 95 18.90 -8.51 21.40
C GLY A 95 18.46 -7.86 22.72
N VAL A 96 18.16 -8.64 23.76
CA VAL A 96 17.64 -8.13 25.05
C VAL A 96 18.74 -7.76 26.02
N ASN A 97 18.54 -6.68 26.79
CA ASN A 97 19.50 -6.25 27.81
C ASN A 97 18.93 -6.02 29.24
N ASN A 98 17.63 -5.82 29.48
CA ASN A 98 17.13 -5.42 30.82
C ASN A 98 15.66 -5.76 31.14
N ILE A 99 15.37 -6.05 32.43
CA ILE A 99 14.03 -5.99 33.06
C ILE A 99 14.05 -4.94 34.18
N GLN A 100 13.05 -4.05 34.23
CA GLN A 100 12.93 -3.03 35.27
C GLN A 100 11.73 -3.30 36.19
N VAL A 101 11.95 -3.20 37.50
CA VAL A 101 10.89 -3.37 38.50
C VAL A 101 10.85 -2.16 39.44
N SER A 102 9.65 -1.64 39.67
CA SER A 102 9.37 -0.58 40.65
C SER A 102 8.31 -1.04 41.66
N ALA A 103 8.34 -0.46 42.88
CA ALA A 103 7.37 -0.75 43.93
C ALA A 103 6.86 0.52 44.61
N GLU A 104 5.55 0.58 44.86
CA GLU A 104 4.89 1.56 45.72
C GLU A 104 4.62 0.92 47.09
N LEU A 105 5.28 1.45 48.11
CA LEU A 105 5.30 0.98 49.50
C LEU A 105 4.24 1.71 50.34
N GLY A 106 2.98 1.65 49.92
CA GLY A 106 1.86 2.18 50.71
C GLY A 106 2.02 3.65 51.10
N VAL A 107 1.40 4.03 52.22
CA VAL A 107 1.50 5.36 52.82
C VAL A 107 2.20 5.30 54.18
N ASP A 108 2.98 6.33 54.53
CA ASP A 108 3.54 6.48 55.88
C ASP A 108 2.46 6.81 56.93
N ALA A 109 2.88 6.98 58.19
CA ALA A 109 1.95 7.28 59.30
C ALA A 109 1.18 8.60 59.09
N GLU A 110 1.67 9.46 58.21
CA GLU A 110 1.14 10.77 57.84
C GLU A 110 0.30 10.74 56.54
N GLY A 111 0.18 9.59 55.87
CA GLY A 111 -0.65 9.40 54.68
C GLY A 111 0.05 9.69 53.34
N ALA A 112 1.37 9.93 53.33
CA ALA A 112 2.14 10.17 52.10
C ALA A 112 2.62 8.87 51.47
N MET A 113 2.49 8.76 50.14
CA MET A 113 2.93 7.59 49.37
C MET A 113 4.45 7.42 49.46
N ILE A 114 4.92 6.28 49.98
CA ILE A 114 6.35 5.92 49.93
C ILE A 114 6.59 5.15 48.63
N LYS A 115 7.50 5.63 47.77
CA LYS A 115 7.97 4.87 46.59
C LYS A 115 9.35 4.28 46.85
N ALA A 116 9.53 3.00 46.53
CA ALA A 116 10.86 2.41 46.46
C ALA A 116 11.57 2.89 45.18
N PRO A 117 12.90 3.09 45.20
CA PRO A 117 13.67 3.29 43.97
C PRO A 117 13.48 2.11 43.01
N ALA A 118 13.38 2.38 41.71
CA ALA A 118 13.35 1.32 40.71
C ALA A 118 14.69 0.57 40.70
N SER A 119 14.63 -0.75 40.56
CA SER A 119 15.79 -1.62 40.38
C SER A 119 15.75 -2.25 39.00
N THR A 120 16.91 -2.31 38.34
CA THR A 120 17.09 -2.94 37.02
C THR A 120 17.99 -4.17 37.17
N HIS A 121 17.59 -5.29 36.58
CA HIS A 121 18.42 -6.50 36.49
C HIS A 121 18.84 -6.71 35.03
N GLY A 122 20.15 -6.77 34.80
CA GLY A 122 20.72 -7.00 33.47
C GLY A 122 20.69 -8.49 33.13
N ILE A 123 20.20 -8.79 31.93
CA ILE A 123 20.21 -10.14 31.35
C ILE A 123 20.89 -10.01 30.00
N ALA A 124 21.99 -10.74 29.79
CA ALA A 124 22.64 -10.80 28.49
C ALA A 124 22.20 -12.06 27.73
N VAL A 125 21.68 -11.86 26.52
CA VAL A 125 21.32 -12.98 25.64
C VAL A 125 22.56 -13.35 24.83
N SER A 126 23.16 -14.51 25.13
CA SER A 126 24.25 -15.03 24.32
C SER A 126 23.67 -15.65 23.05
N ALA A 127 23.82 -14.95 21.92
CA ALA A 127 23.69 -15.56 20.61
C ALA A 127 24.90 -16.49 20.43
N GLU A 128 24.77 -17.76 20.84
CA GLU A 128 25.65 -18.78 20.29
C GLU A 128 25.35 -18.82 18.79
N GLU A 129 26.37 -18.60 17.95
CA GLU A 129 26.30 -18.69 16.49
C GLU A 129 25.44 -19.90 16.10
N THR A 130 24.23 -19.63 15.63
CA THR A 130 23.22 -20.68 15.44
C THR A 130 23.58 -21.60 14.29
N GLY A 131 24.55 -21.24 13.45
CA GLY A 131 25.10 -22.08 12.39
C GLY A 131 24.10 -22.43 11.28
N VAL A 132 22.88 -21.89 11.32
CA VAL A 132 21.84 -22.10 10.31
C VAL A 132 21.99 -21.03 9.24
N LYS A 133 22.47 -21.41 8.07
CA LYS A 133 22.59 -20.52 6.91
C LYS A 133 21.19 -19.98 6.55
N GLY A 134 21.01 -18.66 6.62
CA GLY A 134 19.72 -17.99 6.39
C GLY A 134 18.99 -17.49 7.64
N ASP A 135 19.41 -17.87 8.85
CA ASP A 135 18.85 -17.32 10.10
C ASP A 135 19.41 -15.91 10.34
N LEU A 136 18.58 -14.89 10.13
CA LEU A 136 18.91 -13.47 10.19
C LEU A 136 18.35 -12.79 11.45
N ASN A 137 17.40 -13.42 12.13
CA ASN A 137 16.76 -12.88 13.32
C ASN A 137 17.19 -13.60 14.62
N GLY A 138 17.98 -14.68 14.51
CA GLY A 138 18.62 -15.39 15.63
C GLY A 138 17.69 -16.32 16.39
N ASN A 139 16.63 -16.81 15.75
CA ASN A 139 15.59 -17.68 16.32
C ASN A 139 15.85 -19.17 16.09
N ILE A 140 17.01 -19.57 15.54
CA ILE A 140 17.43 -20.94 15.17
C ILE A 140 16.53 -21.64 14.14
N VAL A 141 15.58 -20.94 13.52
CA VAL A 141 14.61 -21.47 12.56
C VAL A 141 14.46 -20.45 11.45
N VAL A 142 14.87 -20.80 10.23
CA VAL A 142 14.58 -19.95 9.07
C VAL A 142 13.05 -19.83 8.94
N ASP A 143 12.51 -18.64 9.19
CA ASP A 143 11.08 -18.32 9.19
C ASP A 143 10.77 -17.05 8.38
N ILE A 144 9.50 -16.61 8.32
CA ILE A 144 9.13 -15.42 7.55
C ILE A 144 9.75 -14.13 8.10
N GLY A 145 10.13 -14.11 9.38
CA GLY A 145 10.85 -13.01 10.01
C GLY A 145 12.25 -12.85 9.45
N ASP A 146 12.94 -13.95 9.10
CA ASP A 146 14.25 -13.87 8.43
C ASP A 146 14.15 -13.24 7.05
N LEU A 147 13.12 -13.61 6.30
CA LEU A 147 12.89 -13.04 4.97
C LEU A 147 12.55 -11.56 5.04
N ALA A 148 11.74 -11.15 6.02
CA ALA A 148 11.48 -9.73 6.28
C ALA A 148 12.75 -8.95 6.58
N VAL A 149 13.71 -9.53 7.31
CA VAL A 149 15.03 -8.92 7.54
C VAL A 149 15.83 -8.83 6.24
N LEU A 150 15.94 -9.93 5.47
CA LEU A 150 16.76 -9.96 4.25
C LEU A 150 16.30 -8.93 3.20
N ILE A 151 14.98 -8.73 3.06
CA ILE A 151 14.38 -7.78 2.12
C ILE A 151 14.88 -6.36 2.34
N THR A 152 15.07 -5.93 3.60
CA THR A 152 15.57 -4.59 3.91
C THR A 152 16.99 -4.32 3.40
N TYR A 153 17.70 -5.38 3.03
CA TYR A 153 19.06 -5.34 2.50
C TYR A 153 19.14 -5.79 1.03
N PHE A 154 18.00 -5.84 0.31
CA PHE A 154 18.01 -6.19 -1.11
C PHE A 154 18.88 -5.23 -1.94
N GLY A 155 19.74 -5.79 -2.78
CA GLY A 155 20.64 -5.06 -3.66
C GLY A 155 21.91 -4.50 -2.99
N ILE A 156 22.15 -4.77 -1.69
CA ILE A 156 23.44 -4.46 -1.08
C ILE A 156 24.50 -5.48 -1.50
N ASN A 157 25.77 -5.08 -1.47
CA ASN A 157 26.91 -5.95 -1.78
C ASN A 157 27.92 -6.02 -0.63
N ASN A 158 28.96 -6.85 -0.81
CA ASN A 158 30.00 -7.09 0.18
C ASN A 158 30.85 -5.89 0.61
N SER A 159 30.66 -4.74 -0.04
CA SER A 159 31.27 -3.47 0.36
C SER A 159 30.36 -2.62 1.27
N SER A 160 29.12 -3.05 1.51
CA SER A 160 28.16 -2.38 2.39
C SER A 160 28.58 -2.48 3.86
N PRO A 161 28.47 -1.41 4.67
CA PRO A 161 28.69 -1.50 6.13
C PRO A 161 27.71 -2.46 6.82
N ASP A 162 26.57 -2.73 6.19
CA ASP A 162 25.56 -3.67 6.68
C ASP A 162 25.77 -5.11 6.18
N TRP A 163 26.80 -5.37 5.36
CA TRP A 163 27.03 -6.69 4.77
C TRP A 163 27.10 -7.81 5.82
N SER A 164 27.75 -7.56 6.96
CA SER A 164 27.87 -8.55 8.02
C SER A 164 26.52 -8.99 8.61
N LYS A 165 25.44 -8.21 8.41
CA LYS A 165 24.10 -8.54 8.88
C LYS A 165 23.39 -9.56 7.98
N VAL A 166 23.79 -9.68 6.72
CA VAL A 166 23.11 -10.52 5.71
C VAL A 166 24.02 -11.44 4.93
N ALA A 167 25.33 -11.40 5.16
CA ALA A 167 26.31 -12.26 4.49
C ALA A 167 26.00 -13.76 4.61
N ALA A 168 25.31 -14.18 5.68
CA ALA A 168 24.87 -15.56 5.87
C ALA A 168 23.76 -15.99 4.88
N SER A 169 23.09 -15.01 4.26
CA SER A 169 22.03 -15.19 3.28
C SER A 169 22.47 -14.90 1.85
N ASP A 170 23.77 -14.75 1.59
CA ASP A 170 24.34 -14.85 0.24
C ASP A 170 24.44 -16.36 -0.12
N PHE A 171 23.38 -16.88 -0.70
CA PHE A 171 23.22 -18.31 -0.94
C PHE A 171 24.06 -18.78 -2.12
N ASP A 172 24.24 -17.94 -3.13
CA ASP A 172 25.03 -18.25 -4.33
C ASP A 172 26.50 -17.80 -4.26
N GLY A 173 26.86 -17.00 -3.25
CA GLY A 173 28.23 -16.58 -2.94
C GLY A 173 28.75 -15.47 -3.85
N ASN A 174 27.88 -14.74 -4.54
CA ASN A 174 28.27 -13.73 -5.52
C ASN A 174 28.61 -12.36 -4.87
N GLY A 175 28.38 -12.21 -3.56
CA GLY A 175 28.69 -11.00 -2.81
C GLY A 175 27.66 -9.88 -2.98
N VAL A 176 26.44 -10.19 -3.42
CA VAL A 176 25.30 -9.29 -3.56
C VAL A 176 24.07 -10.01 -3.02
N ILE A 177 23.19 -9.31 -2.27
CA ILE A 177 21.87 -9.86 -1.92
C ILE A 177 20.89 -9.56 -3.05
N GLU A 178 20.40 -10.59 -3.72
CA GLU A 178 19.48 -10.43 -4.84
C GLU A 178 18.31 -11.44 -4.81
N ILE A 179 17.57 -11.54 -5.91
CA ILE A 179 16.35 -12.37 -5.96
C ILE A 179 16.68 -13.85 -5.73
N SER A 180 17.84 -14.33 -6.20
CA SER A 180 18.29 -15.70 -5.96
C SER A 180 18.44 -16.00 -4.47
N ASP A 181 18.90 -15.04 -3.68
CA ASP A 181 19.09 -15.17 -2.23
C ASP A 181 17.79 -15.13 -1.45
N LEU A 182 16.90 -14.19 -1.80
CA LEU A 182 15.54 -14.16 -1.26
C LEU A 182 14.81 -15.47 -1.57
N ALA A 183 14.97 -15.99 -2.79
CA ALA A 183 14.38 -17.26 -3.20
C ALA A 183 14.98 -18.44 -2.43
N ALA A 184 16.31 -18.47 -2.28
CA ALA A 184 16.98 -19.52 -1.53
C ALA A 184 16.60 -19.51 -0.05
N LEU A 185 16.45 -18.32 0.55
CA LEU A 185 15.94 -18.18 1.91
C LEU A 185 14.50 -18.68 2.01
N GLY A 186 13.62 -18.23 1.10
CA GLY A 186 12.21 -18.60 1.03
C GLY A 186 11.95 -20.10 0.99
N LYS A 187 12.82 -20.88 0.34
CA LYS A 187 12.73 -22.35 0.28
C LYS A 187 13.00 -23.04 1.63
N ILE A 188 13.73 -22.38 2.52
CA ILE A 188 14.18 -22.95 3.79
C ILE A 188 13.24 -22.51 4.93
N ILE A 189 12.34 -21.55 4.67
CA ILE A 189 11.36 -21.05 5.63
C ILE A 189 10.42 -22.16 6.08
N VAL A 190 10.38 -22.41 7.39
CA VAL A 190 9.37 -23.25 8.02
C VAL A 190 8.06 -22.45 8.11
N PHE A 191 7.20 -22.59 7.10
CA PHE A 191 5.83 -22.11 7.18
C PHE A 191 4.97 -23.03 8.07
N ASP A 192 3.96 -22.47 8.75
CA ASP A 192 2.92 -23.22 9.48
C ASP A 192 2.11 -24.04 8.46
N ALA A 193 2.62 -25.22 8.09
CA ALA A 193 2.22 -26.07 6.96
C ALA A 193 0.78 -26.65 7.04
N GLY A 194 -0.09 -26.04 7.85
CA GLY A 194 -1.48 -26.41 8.05
C GLY A 194 -2.51 -25.28 7.90
N LYS A 195 -2.11 -24.04 7.59
CA LYS A 195 -3.05 -22.93 7.31
C LYS A 195 -3.10 -22.60 5.82
N SER A 196 -4.31 -22.46 5.30
CA SER A 196 -4.55 -21.95 3.95
C SER A 196 -4.10 -20.50 3.82
N PHE A 197 -3.59 -20.15 2.65
CA PHE A 197 -3.18 -18.78 2.33
C PHE A 197 -4.41 -17.87 2.24
N ASP A 198 -4.39 -16.74 2.94
CA ASP A 198 -5.46 -15.73 2.89
C ASP A 198 -5.06 -14.60 1.92
N VAL A 199 -5.93 -14.32 0.96
CA VAL A 199 -5.74 -13.25 -0.03
C VAL A 199 -6.14 -11.87 0.49
N MET A 200 -6.76 -11.79 1.67
CA MET A 200 -7.16 -10.52 2.27
C MET A 200 -5.93 -9.71 2.69
N GLU A 201 -5.81 -8.50 2.16
CA GLU A 201 -4.75 -7.54 2.52
C GLU A 201 -3.31 -8.03 2.29
N THR A 202 -3.15 -9.13 1.56
CA THR A 202 -1.84 -9.70 1.22
C THR A 202 -1.06 -8.78 0.28
N SER A 203 0.24 -8.64 0.52
CA SER A 203 1.19 -7.91 -0.32
C SER A 203 1.78 -8.78 -1.44
N VAL A 204 2.49 -8.15 -2.39
CA VAL A 204 3.31 -8.91 -3.35
C VAL A 204 4.30 -9.81 -2.63
N MET A 205 4.94 -9.33 -1.56
CA MET A 205 5.96 -10.09 -0.85
C MET A 205 5.37 -11.30 -0.12
N ASP A 206 4.22 -11.17 0.55
CA ASP A 206 3.53 -12.30 1.16
C ASP A 206 3.27 -13.44 0.16
N ILE A 207 2.83 -13.06 -1.06
CA ILE A 207 2.59 -14.00 -2.15
C ILE A 207 3.88 -14.67 -2.60
N GLN A 208 4.95 -13.90 -2.85
CA GLN A 208 6.22 -14.46 -3.29
C GLN A 208 6.81 -15.40 -2.23
N ASN A 209 6.73 -15.03 -0.96
CA ASN A 209 7.21 -15.83 0.16
C ASN A 209 6.45 -17.17 0.26
N ALA A 210 5.11 -17.13 0.15
CA ALA A 210 4.29 -18.34 0.17
C ALA A 210 4.50 -19.23 -1.07
N MET A 211 4.73 -18.64 -2.26
CA MET A 211 5.05 -19.40 -3.47
C MET A 211 6.41 -20.06 -3.39
N GLU A 212 7.40 -19.39 -2.79
CA GLU A 212 8.75 -19.93 -2.65
C GLU A 212 8.82 -21.08 -1.65
N ALA A 213 8.02 -21.00 -0.59
CA ALA A 213 7.85 -22.10 0.36
C ALA A 213 7.03 -23.28 -0.16
N GLY A 214 6.43 -23.15 -1.34
CA GLY A 214 5.57 -24.18 -1.91
C GLY A 214 4.22 -24.35 -1.19
N THR A 215 3.83 -23.40 -0.35
CA THR A 215 2.52 -23.39 0.35
C THR A 215 1.44 -22.68 -0.47
N LEU A 216 1.81 -22.06 -1.59
CA LEU A 216 0.91 -21.42 -2.53
C LEU A 216 1.41 -21.64 -3.96
N SER A 217 0.52 -21.93 -4.89
CA SER A 217 0.78 -21.86 -6.33
C SER A 217 0.06 -20.67 -6.97
N ALA A 218 0.54 -20.21 -8.12
CA ALA A 218 -0.15 -19.19 -8.90
C ALA A 218 -1.55 -19.65 -9.32
N VAL A 219 -1.73 -20.93 -9.63
CA VAL A 219 -3.07 -21.49 -9.93
C VAL A 219 -4.01 -21.38 -8.75
N GLU A 220 -3.57 -21.70 -7.53
CA GLU A 220 -4.38 -21.56 -6.32
C GLU A 220 -4.72 -20.11 -6.05
N LEU A 221 -3.73 -19.21 -6.13
CA LEU A 221 -3.93 -17.77 -5.94
C LEU A 221 -4.94 -17.19 -6.94
N VAL A 222 -4.83 -17.54 -8.22
CA VAL A 222 -5.81 -17.11 -9.25
C VAL A 222 -7.20 -17.65 -8.94
N LYS A 223 -7.34 -18.90 -8.51
CA LYS A 223 -8.65 -19.46 -8.12
C LYS A 223 -9.26 -18.69 -6.94
N MET A 224 -8.46 -18.33 -5.92
CA MET A 224 -8.92 -17.55 -4.77
C MET A 224 -9.47 -16.19 -5.21
N TYR A 225 -8.75 -15.45 -6.05
CA TYR A 225 -9.23 -14.16 -6.56
C TYR A 225 -10.45 -14.29 -7.48
N LEU A 226 -10.49 -15.29 -8.37
CA LEU A 226 -11.65 -15.55 -9.22
C LEU A 226 -12.90 -15.88 -8.37
N ALA A 227 -12.74 -16.64 -7.28
CA ALA A 227 -13.83 -16.92 -6.35
C ALA A 227 -14.36 -15.64 -5.69
N ARG A 228 -13.47 -14.72 -5.28
CA ARG A 228 -13.87 -13.41 -4.73
C ARG A 228 -14.60 -12.55 -5.75
N ILE A 229 -14.08 -12.44 -6.97
CA ILE A 229 -14.74 -11.70 -8.06
C ILE A 229 -16.14 -12.26 -8.30
N ALA A 230 -16.28 -13.59 -8.39
CA ALA A 230 -17.58 -14.23 -8.58
C ALA A 230 -18.56 -13.96 -7.43
N ALA A 231 -18.08 -13.97 -6.18
CA ALA A 231 -18.91 -13.76 -4.99
C ALA A 231 -19.40 -12.32 -4.84
N TYR A 232 -18.59 -11.33 -5.25
CA TYR A 232 -18.82 -9.94 -4.87
C TYR A 232 -18.96 -8.93 -6.02
N ASP A 233 -18.42 -9.21 -7.20
CA ASP A 233 -18.45 -8.24 -8.30
C ASP A 233 -19.77 -8.25 -9.07
N SER A 234 -20.27 -9.45 -9.39
CA SER A 234 -21.56 -9.66 -10.09
C SER A 234 -22.64 -10.26 -9.19
N ALA A 235 -22.26 -10.83 -8.05
CA ALA A 235 -23.16 -11.33 -7.00
C ALA A 235 -22.97 -10.51 -5.72
N GLY A 236 -23.64 -10.90 -4.62
CA GLY A 236 -23.49 -10.23 -3.33
C GLY A 236 -23.73 -8.71 -3.43
N PRO A 237 -22.76 -7.84 -3.04
CA PRO A 237 -22.87 -6.38 -3.17
C PRO A 237 -22.90 -5.88 -4.62
N ALA A 238 -22.59 -6.72 -5.62
CA ALA A 238 -22.64 -6.42 -7.04
C ALA A 238 -21.88 -5.14 -7.41
N LEU A 239 -20.58 -5.12 -7.08
CA LEU A 239 -19.74 -3.94 -7.25
C LEU A 239 -19.61 -3.46 -8.70
N LYS A 240 -19.74 -4.35 -9.69
CA LYS A 240 -19.57 -4.05 -11.13
C LYS A 240 -18.26 -3.32 -11.43
N SER A 241 -17.18 -3.78 -10.78
CA SER A 241 -15.84 -3.22 -10.90
C SER A 241 -15.04 -3.89 -12.02
N ILE A 242 -15.42 -5.09 -12.47
CA ILE A 242 -14.76 -5.83 -13.55
C ILE A 242 -15.64 -5.87 -14.81
N ILE A 243 -15.05 -5.57 -15.98
CA ILE A 243 -15.70 -5.70 -17.30
C ILE A 243 -15.49 -7.10 -17.86
N SER A 244 -14.26 -7.62 -17.80
CA SER A 244 -13.94 -8.95 -18.32
C SER A 244 -12.85 -9.63 -17.50
N ILE A 245 -12.94 -10.95 -17.40
CA ILE A 245 -11.92 -11.81 -16.78
C ILE A 245 -11.10 -12.43 -17.91
N ASN A 246 -9.79 -12.56 -17.72
CA ASN A 246 -8.91 -13.21 -18.67
C ASN A 246 -9.25 -14.70 -18.77
N PRO A 247 -9.72 -15.20 -19.92
CA PRO A 247 -10.10 -16.61 -20.08
C PRO A 247 -8.91 -17.56 -19.90
N ASP A 248 -7.69 -17.08 -20.13
CA ASP A 248 -6.46 -17.89 -20.06
C ASP A 248 -5.74 -17.77 -18.71
N ALA A 249 -6.29 -17.04 -17.73
CA ALA A 249 -5.62 -16.75 -16.46
C ALA A 249 -5.10 -18.00 -15.74
N LEU A 250 -5.90 -19.08 -15.66
CA LEU A 250 -5.50 -20.34 -15.03
C LEU A 250 -4.44 -21.11 -15.84
N THR A 251 -4.51 -21.04 -17.17
CA THR A 251 -3.51 -21.64 -18.06
C THR A 251 -2.16 -20.94 -17.90
N ILE A 252 -2.17 -19.61 -17.89
CA ILE A 252 -0.98 -18.77 -17.67
C ILE A 252 -0.41 -19.03 -16.27
N ALA A 253 -1.26 -19.07 -15.23
CA ALA A 253 -0.85 -19.37 -13.87
C ALA A 253 -0.10 -20.72 -13.78
N LYS A 254 -0.65 -21.77 -14.42
CA LYS A 254 0.00 -23.08 -14.47
C LYS A 254 1.36 -23.02 -15.17
N GLN A 255 1.46 -22.28 -16.28
CA GLN A 255 2.73 -22.12 -17.00
C GLN A 255 3.79 -21.43 -16.12
N LEU A 256 3.39 -20.41 -15.36
CA LEU A 256 4.27 -19.70 -14.44
C LEU A 256 4.68 -20.57 -13.23
N ASP A 257 3.79 -21.43 -12.73
CA ASP A 257 4.14 -22.42 -11.71
C ASP A 257 5.18 -23.44 -12.22
N ASP A 258 4.97 -23.95 -13.44
CA ASP A 258 5.92 -24.87 -14.09
C ASP A 258 7.26 -24.18 -14.38
N GLU A 259 7.24 -22.91 -14.77
CA GLU A 259 8.43 -22.08 -14.98
C GLU A 259 9.19 -21.82 -13.67
N ARG A 260 8.49 -21.42 -12.59
CA ARG A 260 9.10 -21.18 -11.27
C ARG A 260 9.88 -22.42 -10.82
N LYS A 261 9.29 -23.61 -10.97
CA LYS A 261 9.93 -24.90 -10.64
C LYS A 261 11.17 -25.19 -11.48
N LYS A 262 11.18 -24.78 -12.76
CA LYS A 262 12.23 -25.11 -13.72
C LYS A 262 13.40 -24.12 -13.70
N THR A 263 13.09 -22.82 -13.66
CA THR A 263 14.07 -21.73 -13.87
C THR A 263 14.01 -20.65 -12.80
N GLY A 264 13.08 -20.73 -11.84
CA GLY A 264 12.86 -19.68 -10.84
C GLY A 264 11.88 -18.59 -11.32
N ALA A 265 11.59 -17.65 -10.44
CA ALA A 265 10.73 -16.49 -10.73
C ALA A 265 11.44 -15.48 -11.65
N ARG A 266 10.70 -14.88 -12.60
CA ARG A 266 11.22 -13.81 -13.46
C ARG A 266 11.44 -12.49 -12.71
N SER A 267 10.58 -12.22 -11.72
CA SER A 267 10.60 -11.00 -10.90
C SER A 267 9.73 -11.20 -9.65
N LEU A 268 9.64 -10.17 -8.81
CA LEU A 268 8.69 -10.13 -7.69
C LEU A 268 7.22 -10.23 -8.13
N LEU A 269 6.90 -9.96 -9.41
CA LEU A 269 5.54 -10.10 -9.93
C LEU A 269 5.25 -11.48 -10.53
N HIS A 270 6.18 -12.45 -10.45
CA HIS A 270 5.99 -13.77 -11.04
C HIS A 270 4.84 -14.54 -10.37
N GLY A 271 3.77 -14.77 -11.12
CA GLY A 271 2.54 -15.40 -10.63
C GLY A 271 1.57 -14.45 -9.94
N VAL A 272 1.86 -13.14 -9.87
CA VAL A 272 1.03 -12.14 -9.17
C VAL A 272 -0.14 -11.69 -10.05
N PRO A 273 -1.40 -11.75 -9.57
CA PRO A 273 -2.58 -11.30 -10.33
C PRO A 273 -2.76 -9.77 -10.32
N ILE A 274 -2.86 -9.20 -11.53
CA ILE A 274 -2.98 -7.75 -11.80
C ILE A 274 -4.33 -7.42 -12.44
N ILE A 275 -4.95 -6.33 -11.98
CA ILE A 275 -6.18 -5.77 -12.57
C ILE A 275 -5.83 -4.58 -13.46
N VAL A 276 -6.16 -4.62 -14.74
CA VAL A 276 -5.80 -3.54 -15.67
C VAL A 276 -7.06 -2.79 -16.09
N LYS A 277 -7.06 -1.46 -16.08
CA LYS A 277 -8.20 -0.67 -16.58
C LYS A 277 -8.52 -1.01 -18.03
N ASP A 278 -9.81 -1.03 -18.40
CA ASP A 278 -10.27 -1.45 -19.73
C ASP A 278 -9.95 -0.48 -20.89
N ASN A 279 -9.10 0.51 -20.65
CA ASN A 279 -8.55 1.36 -21.69
C ASN A 279 -7.09 1.02 -22.05
N TYR A 280 -6.50 -0.04 -21.49
CA TYR A 280 -5.21 -0.58 -21.91
C TYR A 280 -5.40 -1.74 -22.87
N ASN A 281 -4.64 -1.77 -23.96
CA ASN A 281 -4.58 -2.90 -24.88
C ASN A 281 -4.13 -4.18 -24.17
N THR A 282 -4.81 -5.28 -24.47
CA THR A 282 -4.45 -6.59 -23.93
C THR A 282 -4.78 -7.70 -24.92
N ILE A 283 -3.79 -8.47 -25.33
CA ILE A 283 -4.02 -9.68 -26.13
C ILE A 283 -4.85 -10.67 -25.29
N GLY A 284 -5.94 -11.18 -25.87
CA GLY A 284 -6.84 -12.15 -25.26
C GLY A 284 -8.08 -11.54 -24.56
N MET A 285 -8.12 -10.22 -24.37
CA MET A 285 -9.28 -9.51 -23.81
C MET A 285 -9.58 -8.26 -24.62
N ALA A 286 -10.86 -7.91 -24.77
CA ALA A 286 -11.23 -6.68 -25.44
C ALA A 286 -10.71 -5.45 -24.66
N THR A 287 -10.49 -4.35 -25.39
CA THR A 287 -10.16 -3.03 -24.84
C THR A 287 -11.22 -2.05 -25.30
N SER A 288 -12.23 -1.83 -24.46
CA SER A 288 -13.46 -1.16 -24.87
C SER A 288 -13.57 0.29 -24.38
N ALA A 289 -12.70 0.72 -23.46
CA ALA A 289 -12.86 1.95 -22.70
C ALA A 289 -14.24 2.07 -22.02
N GLY A 290 -14.87 0.93 -21.67
CA GLY A 290 -16.23 0.84 -21.12
C GLY A 290 -17.35 1.07 -22.14
N CYS A 291 -17.02 1.33 -23.41
CA CYS A 291 -18.00 1.62 -24.44
C CYS A 291 -18.52 0.33 -25.08
N THR A 292 -19.84 0.21 -25.18
CA THR A 292 -20.48 -0.87 -25.96
C THR A 292 -20.01 -0.86 -27.41
N CYS A 293 -19.69 0.33 -27.94
CA CYS A 293 -19.14 0.52 -29.28
C CYS A 293 -17.82 -0.22 -29.55
N LEU A 294 -17.01 -0.46 -28.51
CA LEU A 294 -15.71 -1.13 -28.61
C LEU A 294 -15.68 -2.47 -27.87
N LYS A 295 -16.83 -3.05 -27.53
CA LYS A 295 -16.93 -4.28 -26.71
C LYS A 295 -16.19 -5.50 -27.29
N ASN A 296 -15.97 -5.53 -28.60
CA ASN A 296 -15.25 -6.59 -29.31
C ASN A 296 -13.93 -6.08 -29.93
N ASN A 297 -13.35 -5.02 -29.38
CA ASN A 297 -12.05 -4.50 -29.82
C ASN A 297 -10.92 -5.36 -29.24
N PHE A 298 -10.65 -6.50 -29.87
CA PHE A 298 -9.52 -7.37 -29.55
C PHE A 298 -8.27 -6.90 -30.29
N THR A 299 -7.37 -6.22 -29.59
CA THR A 299 -6.13 -5.70 -30.18
C THR A 299 -5.12 -6.81 -30.44
N THR A 300 -4.25 -6.60 -31.43
CA THR A 300 -3.20 -7.56 -31.81
C THR A 300 -1.90 -7.38 -31.01
N SER A 301 -1.80 -6.32 -30.23
CA SER A 301 -0.70 -6.05 -29.30
C SER A 301 -1.22 -5.76 -27.90
N ASP A 302 -0.38 -5.97 -26.91
CA ASP A 302 -0.56 -5.44 -25.55
C ASP A 302 -0.19 -3.94 -25.53
N ALA A 303 -0.67 -3.21 -24.53
CA ALA A 303 -0.09 -1.91 -24.19
C ALA A 303 1.33 -2.14 -23.65
N PHE A 304 2.25 -1.18 -23.86
CA PHE A 304 3.66 -1.34 -23.46
C PHE A 304 3.81 -1.74 -21.98
N MET A 305 3.07 -1.07 -21.08
CA MET A 305 3.07 -1.44 -19.66
C MET A 305 2.51 -2.84 -19.38
N VAL A 306 1.53 -3.31 -20.16
CA VAL A 306 0.95 -4.65 -20.01
C VAL A 306 1.94 -5.72 -20.48
N GLU A 307 2.65 -5.47 -21.59
CA GLU A 307 3.73 -6.33 -22.07
C GLU A 307 4.83 -6.47 -21.01
N LYS A 308 5.32 -5.36 -20.44
CA LYS A 308 6.33 -5.40 -19.36
C LYS A 308 5.87 -6.19 -18.15
N LEU A 309 4.60 -6.08 -17.76
CA LEU A 309 4.04 -6.87 -16.66
C LEU A 309 4.02 -8.36 -16.99
N LYS A 310 3.59 -8.75 -18.18
CA LYS A 310 3.60 -10.16 -18.63
C LYS A 310 5.02 -10.70 -18.72
N ASP A 311 5.97 -9.92 -19.23
CA ASP A 311 7.39 -10.28 -19.29
C ASP A 311 7.98 -10.51 -17.90
N ALA A 312 7.58 -9.67 -16.93
CA ALA A 312 7.94 -9.82 -15.52
C ALA A 312 7.27 -11.04 -14.84
N GLY A 313 6.43 -11.79 -15.54
CA GLY A 313 5.72 -12.97 -15.04
C GLY A 313 4.40 -12.66 -14.32
N ALA A 314 3.88 -11.44 -14.45
CA ALA A 314 2.59 -11.08 -13.85
C ALA A 314 1.41 -11.66 -14.66
N ILE A 315 0.32 -11.97 -13.96
CA ILE A 315 -0.91 -12.50 -14.55
C ILE A 315 -1.90 -11.36 -14.69
N ILE A 316 -2.16 -10.91 -15.91
CA ILE A 316 -3.26 -9.97 -16.16
C ILE A 316 -4.58 -10.72 -15.95
N LEU A 317 -5.18 -10.55 -14.78
CA LEU A 317 -6.32 -11.36 -14.32
C LEU A 317 -7.63 -10.89 -14.95
N ALA A 318 -7.83 -9.57 -15.04
CA ALA A 318 -9.09 -8.99 -15.47
C ALA A 318 -8.92 -7.55 -15.98
N LYS A 319 -9.90 -7.10 -16.77
CA LYS A 319 -10.09 -5.70 -17.17
C LYS A 319 -11.10 -5.03 -16.25
N SER A 320 -10.73 -3.97 -15.55
CA SER A 320 -11.65 -3.25 -14.68
C SER A 320 -12.50 -2.23 -15.44
N ASN A 321 -13.72 -2.01 -14.95
CA ASN A 321 -14.60 -0.95 -15.40
C ASN A 321 -13.97 0.45 -15.17
N LEU A 322 -14.47 1.43 -15.91
CA LEU A 322 -14.06 2.82 -15.86
C LEU A 322 -15.24 3.72 -16.15
N HIS A 323 -15.10 5.01 -15.88
CA HIS A 323 -16.00 5.97 -16.50
C HIS A 323 -15.71 6.00 -18.00
N GLU A 324 -16.72 5.81 -18.84
CA GLU A 324 -16.57 5.57 -20.28
C GLU A 324 -15.66 6.62 -20.97
N PHE A 325 -14.71 6.13 -21.79
CA PHE A 325 -13.62 6.90 -22.42
C PHE A 325 -12.78 7.75 -21.45
N ALA A 326 -12.74 7.37 -20.17
CA ALA A 326 -12.05 8.08 -19.10
C ALA A 326 -12.57 9.51 -18.80
N PHE A 327 -13.80 9.85 -19.21
CA PHE A 327 -14.32 11.23 -19.20
C PHE A 327 -14.73 11.80 -17.84
N GLY A 328 -14.97 10.96 -16.83
CA GLY A 328 -15.64 11.39 -15.60
C GLY A 328 -15.19 10.67 -14.34
N LEU A 329 -15.70 11.16 -13.21
CA LEU A 329 -15.26 10.76 -11.87
C LEU A 329 -16.21 9.79 -11.16
N SER A 330 -17.31 9.37 -11.78
CA SER A 330 -18.32 8.51 -11.13
C SER A 330 -18.21 7.02 -11.48
N THR A 331 -17.40 6.65 -12.47
CA THR A 331 -17.26 5.28 -12.98
C THR A 331 -18.60 4.62 -13.36
N ILE A 332 -19.16 5.11 -14.46
CA ILE A 332 -20.28 4.49 -15.16
C ILE A 332 -19.92 4.33 -16.63
N SER A 333 -20.29 3.21 -17.22
CA SER A 333 -20.07 2.94 -18.64
C SER A 333 -21.24 2.18 -19.25
N SER A 334 -21.42 2.28 -20.57
CA SER A 334 -22.51 1.57 -21.25
C SER A 334 -22.30 0.04 -21.23
N LEU A 335 -21.05 -0.42 -21.21
CA LEU A 335 -20.72 -1.85 -21.18
C LEU A 335 -20.73 -2.44 -19.77
N GLY A 336 -20.04 -1.79 -18.83
CA GLY A 336 -19.86 -2.29 -17.46
C GLY A 336 -20.93 -1.82 -16.46
N GLY A 337 -21.76 -0.85 -16.84
CA GLY A 337 -22.72 -0.20 -15.94
C GLY A 337 -22.04 0.67 -14.87
N GLN A 338 -22.78 0.96 -13.81
CA GLN A 338 -22.30 1.76 -12.67
C GLN A 338 -21.51 0.89 -11.68
N THR A 339 -20.24 1.22 -11.46
CA THR A 339 -19.44 0.63 -10.38
C THR A 339 -19.82 1.24 -9.03
N LEU A 340 -19.88 0.43 -7.98
CA LEU A 340 -20.20 0.86 -6.62
C LEU A 340 -18.94 0.96 -5.75
N ASN A 341 -18.92 1.88 -4.78
CA ASN A 341 -17.86 1.98 -3.80
C ASN A 341 -17.99 0.84 -2.75
N PRO A 342 -16.97 0.01 -2.51
CA PRO A 342 -17.05 -1.08 -1.54
C PRO A 342 -17.28 -0.63 -0.09
N TYR A 343 -16.91 0.61 0.28
CA TYR A 343 -17.17 1.12 1.64
C TYR A 343 -18.63 1.56 1.80
N ASP A 344 -19.27 2.07 0.76
CA ASP A 344 -20.69 2.46 0.77
C ASP A 344 -21.27 2.31 -0.64
N LEU A 345 -22.13 1.30 -0.83
CA LEU A 345 -22.71 0.93 -2.12
C LEU A 345 -23.63 2.02 -2.72
N THR A 346 -23.95 3.08 -1.96
CA THR A 346 -24.70 4.25 -2.45
C THR A 346 -23.81 5.36 -3.02
N LYS A 347 -22.49 5.17 -3.01
CA LYS A 347 -21.48 6.14 -3.44
C LYS A 347 -20.72 5.65 -4.66
N ASN A 348 -20.21 6.61 -5.44
CA ASN A 348 -19.29 6.27 -6.52
C ASN A 348 -17.89 5.94 -5.97
N PRO A 349 -17.12 5.07 -6.64
CA PRO A 349 -15.75 4.73 -6.26
C PRO A 349 -14.72 5.76 -6.76
N GLY A 350 -15.15 6.97 -7.12
CA GLY A 350 -14.31 7.91 -7.85
C GLY A 350 -14.14 7.46 -9.30
N GLY A 351 -13.21 8.09 -10.01
CA GLY A 351 -13.00 7.78 -11.42
C GLY A 351 -11.94 8.65 -12.07
N SER A 352 -11.59 8.38 -13.32
CA SER A 352 -12.21 7.36 -14.16
C SER A 352 -11.75 5.92 -13.89
N SER A 353 -10.69 5.68 -13.11
CA SER A 353 -10.22 4.32 -12.74
C SER A 353 -10.95 3.72 -11.53
N GLY A 354 -12.24 4.03 -11.35
CA GLY A 354 -12.99 3.61 -10.16
C GLY A 354 -13.26 2.10 -10.10
N GLY A 355 -13.32 1.40 -11.24
CA GLY A 355 -13.37 -0.07 -11.24
C GLY A 355 -12.08 -0.67 -10.70
N THR A 356 -10.92 -0.12 -11.08
CA THR A 356 -9.63 -0.53 -10.52
C THR A 356 -9.60 -0.30 -8.99
N GLY A 357 -10.02 0.89 -8.55
CA GLY A 357 -10.10 1.23 -7.13
C GLY A 357 -11.03 0.31 -6.34
N ALA A 358 -12.26 0.09 -6.82
CA ALA A 358 -13.21 -0.80 -6.16
C ALA A 358 -12.73 -2.25 -6.11
N ALA A 359 -12.15 -2.76 -7.20
CA ALA A 359 -11.62 -4.12 -7.28
C ALA A 359 -10.49 -4.37 -6.27
N LEU A 360 -9.55 -3.44 -6.14
CA LEU A 360 -8.42 -3.60 -5.22
C LEU A 360 -8.81 -3.42 -3.76
N ALA A 361 -9.73 -2.50 -3.46
CA ALA A 361 -10.28 -2.37 -2.12
C ALA A 361 -11.05 -3.64 -1.70
N ALA A 362 -11.70 -4.31 -2.64
CA ALA A 362 -12.38 -5.59 -2.42
C ALA A 362 -11.45 -6.82 -2.48
N ASN A 363 -10.12 -6.65 -2.60
CA ASN A 363 -9.14 -7.73 -2.75
C ASN A 363 -9.46 -8.68 -3.94
N PHE A 364 -9.72 -8.14 -5.13
CA PHE A 364 -9.89 -8.92 -6.37
C PHE A 364 -8.60 -9.14 -7.15
N GLY A 365 -7.52 -8.48 -6.75
CA GLY A 365 -6.16 -8.63 -7.27
C GLY A 365 -5.19 -7.90 -6.35
N VAL A 366 -3.91 -7.89 -6.70
CA VAL A 366 -2.85 -7.38 -5.82
C VAL A 366 -2.52 -5.93 -6.17
N ILE A 367 -2.18 -5.71 -7.43
CA ILE A 367 -1.89 -4.41 -8.02
C ILE A 367 -2.91 -4.15 -9.13
N GLY A 368 -3.24 -2.89 -9.36
CA GLY A 368 -3.98 -2.50 -10.54
C GLY A 368 -3.37 -1.33 -11.29
N LEU A 369 -3.69 -1.24 -12.57
CA LEU A 369 -3.30 -0.11 -13.42
C LEU A 369 -4.49 0.80 -13.66
N GLY A 370 -4.32 2.09 -13.33
CA GLY A 370 -5.23 3.17 -13.68
C GLY A 370 -4.57 4.15 -14.65
N THR A 371 -5.38 5.02 -15.24
CA THR A 371 -4.89 6.17 -16.04
C THR A 371 -5.36 7.46 -15.43
N ASP A 372 -4.58 8.52 -15.57
CA ASP A 372 -4.84 9.83 -14.99
C ASP A 372 -4.61 10.93 -16.03
N THR A 373 -5.67 11.72 -16.28
CA THR A 373 -5.64 12.96 -17.08
C THR A 373 -5.89 14.19 -16.20
N GLY A 374 -6.46 13.97 -15.02
CA GLY A 374 -7.19 14.96 -14.23
C GLY A 374 -7.66 14.43 -12.87
N GLY A 375 -6.90 13.51 -12.27
CA GLY A 375 -7.21 12.86 -10.99
C GLY A 375 -7.59 11.38 -11.09
N SER A 376 -7.63 10.80 -12.28
CA SER A 376 -8.22 9.47 -12.50
C SER A 376 -7.44 8.28 -11.91
N ILE A 377 -6.26 8.47 -11.33
CA ILE A 377 -5.61 7.50 -10.41
C ILE A 377 -5.86 7.90 -8.96
N ARG A 378 -5.65 9.18 -8.63
CA ARG A 378 -5.62 9.68 -7.24
C ARG A 378 -7.00 9.77 -6.59
N VAL A 379 -8.02 10.18 -7.34
CA VAL A 379 -9.42 10.24 -6.88
C VAL A 379 -9.95 8.85 -6.53
N PRO A 380 -9.89 7.82 -7.41
CA PRO A 380 -10.33 6.49 -7.02
C PRO A 380 -9.46 5.88 -5.91
N SER A 381 -8.15 6.18 -5.85
CA SER A 381 -7.35 5.77 -4.68
C SER A 381 -7.88 6.38 -3.37
N SER A 382 -8.19 7.68 -3.37
CA SER A 382 -8.76 8.37 -2.21
C SER A 382 -10.12 7.84 -1.80
N TYR A 383 -11.00 7.55 -2.76
CA TYR A 383 -12.37 7.12 -2.47
C TYR A 383 -12.46 5.65 -2.03
N ASN A 384 -11.44 4.86 -2.30
CA ASN A 384 -11.40 3.43 -1.98
C ASN A 384 -10.28 3.06 -0.97
N ASN A 385 -9.69 4.04 -0.27
CA ASN A 385 -8.68 3.85 0.77
C ASN A 385 -7.45 3.06 0.29
N LEU A 386 -6.94 3.44 -0.89
CA LEU A 386 -5.80 2.82 -1.56
C LEU A 386 -4.67 3.83 -1.74
N VAL A 387 -3.48 3.32 -2.06
CA VAL A 387 -2.38 4.12 -2.56
C VAL A 387 -2.51 4.25 -4.08
N GLY A 388 -2.21 5.42 -4.63
CA GLY A 388 -2.18 5.63 -6.08
C GLY A 388 -1.06 6.56 -6.48
N LEU A 389 -0.21 6.13 -7.41
CA LEU A 389 0.87 6.95 -7.95
C LEU A 389 0.52 7.41 -9.36
N ARG A 390 0.40 8.72 -9.52
CA ARG A 390 0.43 9.38 -10.83
C ARG A 390 1.90 9.72 -11.13
N PRO A 391 2.57 9.01 -12.04
CA PRO A 391 3.97 9.31 -12.35
C PRO A 391 4.13 10.62 -13.12
N THR A 392 5.37 11.09 -13.24
CA THR A 392 5.75 12.17 -14.13
C THR A 392 5.30 11.84 -15.56
N ILE A 393 4.81 12.84 -16.30
CA ILE A 393 4.52 12.64 -17.73
C ILE A 393 5.83 12.28 -18.43
N GLY A 394 5.87 11.08 -19.01
CA GLY A 394 7.07 10.53 -19.64
C GLY A 394 7.90 9.60 -18.76
N LEU A 395 7.47 9.24 -17.55
CA LEU A 395 8.12 8.15 -16.81
C LEU A 395 7.63 6.77 -17.25
N THR A 396 6.32 6.64 -17.51
CA THR A 396 5.67 5.41 -18.00
C THR A 396 5.10 5.67 -19.39
N SER A 397 5.19 4.68 -20.27
CA SER A 397 4.66 4.78 -21.64
C SER A 397 3.13 4.79 -21.65
N ARG A 398 2.56 5.55 -22.59
CA ARG A 398 1.11 5.61 -22.87
C ARG A 398 0.74 4.84 -24.14
N GLU A 399 1.70 4.19 -24.79
CA GLU A 399 1.50 3.35 -25.97
C GLU A 399 0.51 2.22 -25.68
N GLY A 400 -0.45 2.05 -26.59
CA GLY A 400 -1.53 1.07 -26.46
C GLY A 400 -2.58 1.39 -25.38
N ILE A 401 -2.67 2.64 -24.92
CA ILE A 401 -3.77 3.10 -24.05
C ILE A 401 -4.71 3.99 -24.86
N ILE A 402 -6.03 3.74 -24.80
CA ILE A 402 -7.03 4.63 -25.39
C ILE A 402 -6.90 6.02 -24.73
N PRO A 403 -6.55 7.07 -25.50
CA PRO A 403 -6.15 8.36 -24.94
C PRO A 403 -7.34 9.22 -24.56
N LEU A 404 -7.08 10.24 -23.73
CA LEU A 404 -7.99 11.35 -23.48
C LEU A 404 -7.35 12.72 -23.81
N ALA A 405 -6.12 12.93 -23.34
CA ALA A 405 -5.27 14.07 -23.68
C ALA A 405 -3.82 13.73 -23.35
N LEU A 406 -3.03 13.31 -24.35
CA LEU A 406 -1.62 12.94 -24.16
C LEU A 406 -0.75 14.06 -23.56
N SER A 407 -1.17 15.33 -23.61
CA SER A 407 -0.49 16.41 -22.87
C SER A 407 -0.65 16.34 -21.34
N GLN A 408 -1.51 15.45 -20.84
CA GLN A 408 -1.86 15.26 -19.44
C GLN A 408 -1.87 13.78 -19.01
N ASP A 409 -2.07 12.85 -19.96
CA ASP A 409 -2.27 11.44 -19.69
C ASP A 409 -1.00 10.78 -19.15
N VAL A 410 -1.20 9.93 -18.15
CA VAL A 410 -0.25 8.92 -17.71
C VAL A 410 -1.00 7.64 -17.37
N GLY A 411 -0.33 6.49 -17.44
CA GLY A 411 -0.74 5.29 -16.76
C GLY A 411 0.11 5.04 -15.51
N GLY A 412 -0.47 4.52 -14.45
CA GLY A 412 0.23 4.33 -13.18
C GLY A 412 -0.45 3.32 -12.26
N PRO A 413 0.28 2.85 -11.23
CA PRO A 413 -0.20 1.82 -10.34
C PRO A 413 -1.15 2.37 -9.25
N ILE A 414 -2.10 1.52 -8.88
CA ILE A 414 -2.95 1.62 -7.70
C ILE A 414 -2.74 0.33 -6.92
N ALA A 415 -2.53 0.43 -5.61
CA ALA A 415 -2.30 -0.73 -4.75
C ALA A 415 -2.77 -0.45 -3.32
N ARG A 416 -2.70 -1.48 -2.47
CA ARG A 416 -3.06 -1.38 -1.06
C ARG A 416 -1.96 -0.78 -0.19
N SER A 417 -0.71 -0.93 -0.59
CA SER A 417 0.47 -0.43 0.13
C SER A 417 1.39 0.40 -0.77
N VAL A 418 2.23 1.24 -0.17
CA VAL A 418 3.30 1.96 -0.89
C VAL A 418 4.38 0.98 -1.38
N GLU A 419 4.59 -0.13 -0.68
CA GLU A 419 5.50 -1.20 -1.10
C GLU A 419 5.11 -1.78 -2.48
N ASP A 420 3.84 -2.14 -2.65
CA ASP A 420 3.34 -2.69 -3.91
C ASP A 420 3.42 -1.65 -5.06
N ILE A 421 3.28 -0.35 -4.75
CA ILE A 421 3.51 0.74 -5.70
C ILE A 421 4.97 0.77 -6.14
N ALA A 422 5.93 0.68 -5.21
CA ALA A 422 7.35 0.71 -5.51
C ALA A 422 7.77 -0.49 -6.39
N ILE A 423 7.31 -1.70 -6.04
CA ILE A 423 7.54 -2.91 -6.83
C ILE A 423 6.95 -2.76 -8.25
N SER A 424 5.73 -2.23 -8.35
CA SER A 424 5.10 -1.98 -9.66
C SER A 424 5.92 -1.02 -10.51
N MET A 425 6.41 0.07 -9.93
CA MET A 425 7.12 1.10 -10.67
C MET A 425 8.45 0.63 -11.26
N ASP A 426 9.10 -0.36 -10.66
CA ASP A 426 10.31 -0.97 -11.24
C ASP A 426 10.03 -1.70 -12.55
N ILE A 427 8.83 -2.26 -12.71
CA ILE A 427 8.39 -2.87 -13.96
C ILE A 427 7.85 -1.83 -14.93
N LEU A 428 7.09 -0.84 -14.47
CA LEU A 428 6.37 0.08 -15.36
C LEU A 428 7.24 1.20 -15.97
N LYS A 429 8.30 1.64 -15.26
CA LYS A 429 9.13 2.79 -15.69
C LYS A 429 9.93 2.50 -16.95
N GLY A 430 10.23 3.53 -17.73
CA GLY A 430 11.31 3.52 -18.71
C GLY A 430 10.94 4.00 -20.09
N TYR A 431 11.94 3.99 -20.97
CA TYR A 431 11.85 4.43 -22.34
C TYR A 431 11.07 3.46 -23.21
N ASP A 432 10.21 4.02 -24.04
CA ASP A 432 9.47 3.36 -25.11
C ASP A 432 9.64 4.21 -26.40
N PRO A 433 10.22 3.64 -27.47
CA PRO A 433 10.37 4.36 -28.74
C PRO A 433 9.04 4.76 -29.39
N ASP A 434 7.94 4.08 -29.09
CA ASP A 434 6.60 4.40 -29.62
C ASP A 434 5.87 5.47 -28.80
N ASP A 435 6.45 5.89 -27.67
CA ASP A 435 6.01 7.03 -26.89
C ASP A 435 7.15 8.03 -26.64
N ALA A 436 7.23 9.05 -27.50
CA ALA A 436 8.25 10.09 -27.43
C ALA A 436 8.31 10.85 -26.09
N ALA A 437 7.25 10.88 -25.28
CA ALA A 437 7.30 11.50 -23.95
C ALA A 437 8.27 10.75 -23.02
N THR A 438 8.45 9.44 -23.22
CA THR A 438 9.30 8.61 -22.37
C THR A 438 10.79 8.91 -22.52
N LEU A 439 11.19 9.60 -23.59
CA LEU A 439 12.56 10.06 -23.79
C LEU A 439 13.06 10.91 -22.61
N TYR A 440 12.16 11.67 -21.97
CA TYR A 440 12.53 12.53 -20.83
C TYR A 440 12.92 11.76 -19.56
N SER A 441 12.62 10.45 -19.48
CA SER A 441 13.02 9.60 -18.34
C SER A 441 14.46 9.09 -18.42
N VAL A 442 15.07 9.11 -19.61
CA VAL A 442 16.40 8.51 -19.83
C VAL A 442 17.44 9.17 -18.92
N GLY A 443 18.06 8.35 -18.06
CA GLY A 443 19.07 8.81 -17.09
C GLY A 443 18.52 9.58 -15.89
N ARG A 444 17.20 9.58 -15.67
CA ARG A 444 16.54 10.29 -14.55
C ARG A 444 15.77 9.39 -13.60
N THR A 445 15.82 8.08 -13.80
CA THR A 445 15.14 7.11 -12.94
C THR A 445 16.14 6.37 -12.07
N PRO A 446 15.80 6.04 -10.82
CA PRO A 446 16.63 5.18 -10.00
C PRO A 446 16.63 3.76 -10.56
N THR A 447 17.67 2.97 -10.25
CA THR A 447 17.73 1.54 -10.61
C THR A 447 16.53 0.78 -10.07
N THR A 448 16.18 1.01 -8.80
CA THR A 448 15.00 0.42 -8.15
C THR A 448 14.31 1.45 -7.25
N TYR A 449 12.97 1.40 -7.20
CA TYR A 449 12.16 2.20 -6.30
C TYR A 449 12.01 1.57 -4.91
N THR A 450 12.18 0.25 -4.76
CA THR A 450 12.04 -0.43 -3.46
C THR A 450 13.12 -0.01 -2.46
N LYS A 451 14.28 0.46 -2.94
CA LYS A 451 15.33 1.08 -2.11
C LYS A 451 14.85 2.29 -1.30
N TYR A 452 13.73 2.90 -1.69
CA TYR A 452 13.18 4.08 -1.04
C TYR A 452 12.04 3.73 -0.07
N LEU A 453 11.79 2.45 0.20
CA LEU A 453 10.90 2.00 1.27
C LEU A 453 11.60 2.17 2.63
N ASP A 454 11.67 3.42 3.07
CA ASP A 454 12.34 3.84 4.30
C ASP A 454 11.31 4.28 5.34
N ALA A 455 11.14 3.49 6.41
CA ALA A 455 10.18 3.77 7.47
C ALA A 455 10.49 5.10 8.18
N ASP A 456 11.76 5.52 8.23
CA ASP A 456 12.22 6.80 8.79
C ASP A 456 12.24 7.93 7.75
N GLY A 457 11.64 7.70 6.58
CA GLY A 457 11.76 8.59 5.43
C GLY A 457 11.28 10.04 5.64
N LEU A 458 10.39 10.28 6.62
CA LEU A 458 9.95 11.62 7.01
C LEU A 458 10.97 12.39 7.86
N LYS A 459 11.94 11.71 8.49
CA LYS A 459 12.91 12.34 9.38
C LYS A 459 13.79 13.34 8.62
N GLY A 460 13.65 14.62 8.96
CA GLY A 460 14.38 15.71 8.32
C GLY A 460 13.81 16.12 6.96
N ALA A 461 12.72 15.50 6.50
CA ALA A 461 12.03 15.92 5.29
C ALA A 461 11.37 17.29 5.48
N ARG A 462 11.18 18.04 4.40
CA ARG A 462 10.53 19.36 4.41
C ARG A 462 9.32 19.35 3.49
N ILE A 463 8.12 19.47 4.04
CA ILE A 463 6.86 19.30 3.31
C ILE A 463 6.08 20.62 3.30
N GLY A 464 5.76 21.10 2.09
CA GLY A 464 5.03 22.34 1.89
C GLY A 464 3.52 22.15 1.83
N VAL A 465 2.75 22.62 2.81
CA VAL A 465 1.28 22.55 2.81
C VAL A 465 0.71 23.69 1.96
N ILE A 466 -0.06 23.37 0.93
CA ILE A 466 -0.74 24.38 0.09
C ILE A 466 -2.07 24.76 0.75
N ASP A 467 -2.07 25.79 1.60
CA ASP A 467 -3.24 26.19 2.39
C ASP A 467 -4.50 26.44 1.56
N ALA A 468 -4.33 27.06 0.40
CA ALA A 468 -5.42 27.36 -0.53
C ALA A 468 -6.13 26.10 -1.08
N LEU A 469 -5.54 24.91 -0.93
CA LEU A 469 -6.09 23.64 -1.38
C LEU A 469 -6.67 22.77 -0.26
N LEU A 470 -6.55 23.16 1.02
CA LEU A 470 -7.19 22.44 2.13
C LEU A 470 -8.73 22.42 2.02
N GLY A 471 -9.29 23.33 1.23
CA GLY A 471 -10.72 23.38 0.94
C GLY A 471 -11.56 23.89 2.12
N THR A 472 -12.88 23.83 1.96
CA THR A 472 -13.85 24.35 2.93
C THR A 472 -14.57 23.26 3.73
N ASN A 473 -14.38 21.99 3.38
CA ASN A 473 -14.96 20.88 4.12
C ASN A 473 -14.17 20.67 5.42
N ALA A 474 -14.76 21.08 6.55
CA ALA A 474 -14.09 21.04 7.85
C ALA A 474 -13.62 19.65 8.27
N LYS A 475 -14.29 18.58 7.82
CA LYS A 475 -13.92 17.21 8.18
C LYS A 475 -12.73 16.71 7.36
N VAL A 476 -12.70 17.00 6.06
CA VAL A 476 -11.54 16.70 5.21
C VAL A 476 -10.34 17.53 5.63
N LYS A 477 -10.55 18.82 5.92
CA LYS A 477 -9.52 19.71 6.43
C LYS A 477 -8.96 19.19 7.76
N GLY A 478 -9.81 18.85 8.72
CA GLY A 478 -9.37 18.31 10.01
C GLY A 478 -8.59 17.00 9.89
N LEU A 479 -8.98 16.11 8.96
CA LEU A 479 -8.21 14.89 8.68
C LEU A 479 -6.85 15.19 8.04
N THR A 480 -6.79 16.19 7.16
CA THR A 480 -5.53 16.64 6.55
C THR A 480 -4.62 17.28 7.61
N GLU A 481 -5.18 18.07 8.52
CA GLU A 481 -4.44 18.65 9.65
C GLU A 481 -3.90 17.56 10.60
N GLN A 482 -4.66 16.48 10.83
CA GLN A 482 -4.17 15.33 11.58
C GLN A 482 -3.00 14.65 10.85
N ALA A 483 -3.11 14.40 9.54
CA ALA A 483 -2.04 13.81 8.76
C ALA A 483 -0.77 14.68 8.75
N ILE A 484 -0.91 16.01 8.73
CA ILE A 484 0.19 16.96 8.89
C ILE A 484 0.86 16.77 10.26
N ALA A 485 0.09 16.68 11.34
CA ALA A 485 0.62 16.45 12.69
C ALA A 485 1.32 15.09 12.81
N ASP A 486 0.79 14.04 12.16
CA ASP A 486 1.42 12.72 12.13
C ASP A 486 2.77 12.75 11.39
N MET A 487 2.87 13.51 10.29
CA MET A 487 4.14 13.73 9.59
C MET A 487 5.15 14.53 10.43
N GLU A 488 4.72 15.54 11.17
CA GLU A 488 5.57 16.27 12.12
C GLU A 488 6.09 15.35 13.23
N ALA A 489 5.22 14.50 13.78
CA ALA A 489 5.58 13.53 14.81
C ALA A 489 6.61 12.50 14.30
N ALA A 490 6.53 12.13 13.02
CA ALA A 490 7.52 11.27 12.33
C ALA A 490 8.82 12.02 11.94
N GLY A 491 8.93 13.31 12.25
CA GLY A 491 10.16 14.09 12.12
C GLY A 491 10.28 14.96 10.87
N ALA A 492 9.19 15.16 10.13
CA ALA A 492 9.15 16.12 9.03
C ALA A 492 9.02 17.57 9.54
N THR A 493 9.60 18.51 8.82
CA THR A 493 9.35 19.94 8.98
C THR A 493 8.22 20.37 8.05
N ILE A 494 7.14 20.89 8.60
CA ILE A 494 6.02 21.40 7.82
C ILE A 494 6.18 22.89 7.56
N VAL A 495 5.96 23.29 6.31
CA VAL A 495 6.02 24.68 5.87
C VAL A 495 4.71 25.02 5.16
N HIS A 496 3.93 25.94 5.70
CA HIS A 496 2.75 26.45 5.02
C HIS A 496 3.17 27.38 3.88
N VAL A 497 2.69 27.14 2.66
CA VAL A 497 3.16 27.84 1.46
C VAL A 497 2.04 28.33 0.55
N GLU A 498 2.31 29.45 -0.11
CA GLU A 498 1.48 29.99 -1.18
C GLU A 498 2.11 29.68 -2.54
N VAL A 499 1.37 29.02 -3.42
CA VAL A 499 1.81 28.76 -4.80
C VAL A 499 1.54 29.99 -5.67
N PRO A 500 2.57 30.58 -6.31
CA PRO A 500 2.36 31.69 -7.25
C PRO A 500 1.37 31.33 -8.36
N ASN A 501 0.53 32.26 -8.79
CA ASN A 501 -0.43 32.06 -9.88
C ASN A 501 -1.42 30.89 -9.70
N LEU A 502 -1.58 30.34 -8.49
CA LEU A 502 -2.39 29.15 -8.24
C LEU A 502 -3.79 29.26 -8.83
N THR A 503 -4.52 30.35 -8.55
CA THR A 503 -5.87 30.56 -9.10
C THR A 503 -5.89 30.53 -10.63
N LYS A 504 -4.89 31.13 -11.29
CA LYS A 504 -4.79 31.11 -12.76
C LYS A 504 -4.52 29.70 -13.27
N ILE A 505 -3.61 28.97 -12.62
CA ILE A 505 -3.29 27.56 -12.93
C ILE A 505 -4.54 26.70 -12.83
N LEU A 506 -5.26 26.80 -11.70
CA LEU A 506 -6.46 26.03 -11.45
C LEU A 506 -7.61 26.39 -12.40
N ASN A 507 -7.67 27.62 -12.92
CA ASN A 507 -8.71 28.05 -13.86
C ASN A 507 -8.45 27.68 -15.31
N TYR A 508 -7.28 27.14 -15.67
CA TYR A 508 -7.07 26.61 -17.01
C TYR A 508 -8.04 25.46 -17.33
N SER A 509 -8.55 25.45 -18.55
CA SER A 509 -9.31 24.32 -19.07
C SER A 509 -8.43 23.08 -19.21
N SER A 510 -9.04 21.90 -19.05
CA SER A 510 -8.40 20.64 -19.43
C SER A 510 -8.25 20.57 -20.95
N LEU A 511 -7.11 20.07 -21.43
CA LEU A 511 -6.86 19.87 -22.86
C LEU A 511 -7.63 18.67 -23.42
N SER A 512 -8.22 17.82 -22.57
CA SER A 512 -9.14 16.73 -22.96
C SER A 512 -10.37 17.20 -23.74
N GLY A 513 -10.74 18.48 -23.64
CA GLY A 513 -11.81 19.06 -24.46
C GLY A 513 -11.40 19.32 -25.91
N TYR A 514 -10.10 19.34 -26.19
CA TYR A 514 -9.50 19.68 -27.48
C TYR A 514 -8.85 18.45 -28.14
N GLU A 515 -8.01 17.73 -27.39
CA GLU A 515 -7.12 16.70 -27.91
C GLU A 515 -7.80 15.36 -28.20
N PHE A 516 -8.89 15.05 -27.49
CA PHE A 516 -9.50 13.72 -27.52
C PHE A 516 -9.82 13.23 -28.93
N LYS A 517 -10.42 14.08 -29.78
CA LYS A 517 -10.85 13.65 -31.12
C LYS A 517 -9.66 13.20 -31.96
N SER A 518 -8.65 14.05 -32.11
CA SER A 518 -7.50 13.74 -32.98
C SER A 518 -6.70 12.55 -32.45
N GLN A 519 -6.49 12.47 -31.14
CA GLN A 519 -5.75 11.36 -30.53
C GLN A 519 -6.54 10.04 -30.56
N LEU A 520 -7.88 10.10 -30.45
CA LEU A 520 -8.71 8.92 -30.65
C LEU A 520 -8.68 8.49 -32.12
N ASP A 521 -8.73 9.41 -33.07
CA ASP A 521 -8.62 9.10 -34.50
C ASP A 521 -7.27 8.41 -34.82
N GLU A 522 -6.15 8.88 -34.25
CA GLU A 522 -4.82 8.24 -34.35
C GLU A 522 -4.81 6.83 -33.73
N TYR A 523 -5.42 6.66 -32.56
CA TYR A 523 -5.57 5.36 -31.93
C TYR A 523 -6.41 4.40 -32.79
N PHE A 524 -7.49 4.90 -33.38
CA PHE A 524 -8.36 4.13 -34.27
C PHE A 524 -7.60 3.69 -35.51
N GLU A 525 -6.83 4.57 -36.14
CA GLU A 525 -5.98 4.24 -37.27
C GLU A 525 -4.98 3.12 -36.93
N LYS A 526 -4.32 3.23 -35.77
CA LYS A 526 -3.30 2.27 -35.35
C LYS A 526 -3.88 0.90 -34.97
N TYR A 527 -4.96 0.85 -34.18
CA TYR A 527 -5.42 -0.40 -33.55
C TYR A 527 -6.81 -0.89 -33.95
N ILE A 528 -7.71 -0.03 -34.41
CA ILE A 528 -9.13 -0.41 -34.64
C ILE A 528 -9.45 -0.55 -36.13
N ASN A 529 -8.89 0.29 -36.99
CA ASN A 529 -9.25 0.33 -38.41
C ASN A 529 -8.87 -0.97 -39.14
N ASN A 530 -7.90 -1.72 -38.60
CA ASN A 530 -7.48 -3.03 -39.07
C ASN A 530 -8.31 -4.19 -38.48
N VAL A 531 -9.14 -3.94 -37.46
CA VAL A 531 -10.08 -4.92 -36.90
C VAL A 531 -11.27 -5.09 -37.84
N PRO A 532 -11.75 -6.31 -38.10
CA PRO A 532 -12.92 -6.54 -38.94
C PRO A 532 -14.15 -5.73 -38.49
N GLY A 533 -14.83 -5.10 -39.45
CA GLY A 533 -16.06 -4.32 -39.22
C GLY A 533 -17.19 -5.11 -38.54
N THR A 534 -17.17 -6.44 -38.68
CA THR A 534 -18.08 -7.37 -38.02
C THR A 534 -17.87 -7.46 -36.50
N LEU A 535 -16.67 -7.15 -36.02
CA LEU A 535 -16.36 -7.09 -34.58
C LEU A 535 -16.56 -5.68 -34.04
N VAL A 536 -15.95 -4.69 -34.70
CA VAL A 536 -16.06 -3.27 -34.33
C VAL A 536 -16.51 -2.49 -35.56
N PRO A 537 -17.73 -1.92 -35.61
CA PRO A 537 -18.25 -1.25 -36.80
C PRO A 537 -17.89 0.25 -36.89
N TYR A 538 -17.26 0.83 -35.86
CA TYR A 538 -16.97 2.26 -35.76
C TYR A 538 -15.53 2.60 -36.16
N ARG A 539 -15.31 3.66 -36.92
CA ARG A 539 -13.99 4.10 -37.42
C ARG A 539 -13.62 5.52 -37.00
N SER A 540 -14.49 6.19 -36.24
CA SER A 540 -14.26 7.51 -35.67
C SER A 540 -15.21 7.77 -34.49
N LEU A 541 -14.95 8.84 -33.72
CA LEU A 541 -15.92 9.37 -32.76
C LEU A 541 -17.23 9.79 -33.43
N GLY A 542 -17.17 10.27 -34.66
CA GLY A 542 -18.34 10.64 -35.46
C GLY A 542 -19.28 9.46 -35.71
N ASP A 543 -18.74 8.28 -36.02
CA ASP A 543 -19.53 7.06 -36.24
C ASP A 543 -20.23 6.61 -34.96
N ILE A 544 -19.53 6.69 -33.82
CA ILE A 544 -20.09 6.36 -32.50
C ILE A 544 -21.24 7.30 -32.17
N ILE A 545 -21.06 8.61 -32.38
CA ILE A 545 -22.12 9.62 -32.20
C ILE A 545 -23.31 9.32 -33.11
N ALA A 546 -23.07 8.95 -34.36
CA ALA A 546 -24.11 8.66 -35.35
C ALA A 546 -24.91 7.39 -35.03
N SER A 547 -24.32 6.42 -34.29
CA SER A 547 -25.01 5.21 -33.84
C SER A 547 -26.20 5.52 -32.93
N ASN A 548 -26.04 6.52 -32.06
CA ASN A 548 -27.00 6.92 -31.03
C ASN A 548 -27.44 5.81 -30.04
N THR A 549 -26.83 4.62 -30.08
CA THR A 549 -27.22 3.46 -29.26
C THR A 549 -26.08 2.82 -28.47
N ASP A 550 -24.84 2.87 -28.98
CA ASP A 550 -23.75 2.02 -28.48
C ASP A 550 -22.75 2.81 -27.60
N MET A 551 -23.27 3.74 -26.80
CA MET A 551 -22.48 4.61 -25.92
C MET A 551 -23.30 5.08 -24.71
N LEU A 552 -22.66 5.67 -23.71
CA LEU A 552 -23.34 6.29 -22.59
C LEU A 552 -24.06 7.58 -23.02
N THR A 553 -25.39 7.56 -23.05
CA THR A 553 -26.23 8.68 -23.54
C THR A 553 -25.96 10.01 -22.84
N ASP A 554 -25.71 10.00 -21.53
CA ASP A 554 -25.43 11.20 -20.74
C ASP A 554 -24.15 11.93 -21.18
N GLN A 555 -23.25 11.25 -21.89
CA GLN A 555 -22.02 11.82 -22.43
C GLN A 555 -22.14 12.32 -23.87
N LEU A 556 -23.28 12.11 -24.55
CA LEU A 556 -23.45 12.45 -25.96
C LEU A 556 -23.14 13.93 -26.27
N ALA A 557 -23.52 14.86 -25.38
CA ALA A 557 -23.19 16.28 -25.52
C ALA A 557 -21.67 16.53 -25.45
N SER A 558 -20.99 15.79 -24.58
CA SER A 558 -19.53 15.82 -24.39
C SER A 558 -18.79 15.30 -25.63
N TYR A 559 -19.30 14.21 -26.24
CA TYR A 559 -18.79 13.66 -27.50
C TYR A 559 -18.99 14.63 -28.66
N LYS A 560 -20.19 15.19 -28.83
CA LYS A 560 -20.47 16.17 -29.89
C LYS A 560 -19.56 17.39 -29.80
N THR A 561 -19.34 17.91 -28.60
CA THR A 561 -18.45 19.06 -28.37
C THR A 561 -17.01 18.75 -28.78
N ARG A 562 -16.48 17.58 -28.39
CA ARG A 562 -15.11 17.16 -28.76
C ARG A 562 -14.98 16.82 -30.24
N ASN A 563 -15.98 16.18 -30.83
CA ASN A 563 -15.98 15.83 -32.25
C ASN A 563 -16.03 17.07 -33.16
N ALA A 564 -16.55 18.19 -32.66
CA ALA A 564 -16.58 19.46 -33.37
C ALA A 564 -15.24 20.23 -33.36
N ILE A 565 -14.25 19.77 -32.59
CA ILE A 565 -12.92 20.38 -32.58
C ILE A 565 -12.22 20.09 -33.91
N GLY A 566 -11.90 21.16 -34.64
CA GLY A 566 -11.15 21.11 -35.89
C GLY A 566 -9.64 21.02 -35.68
N ASP A 567 -8.87 21.51 -36.65
CA ASP A 567 -7.42 21.48 -36.61
C ASP A 567 -6.83 22.25 -35.42
N LEU A 568 -6.14 21.51 -34.53
CA LEU A 568 -5.50 22.05 -33.34
C LEU A 568 -4.39 23.06 -33.66
N SER A 569 -3.75 22.96 -34.83
CA SER A 569 -2.68 23.86 -35.26
C SER A 569 -3.15 25.30 -35.50
N THR A 570 -4.46 25.51 -35.64
CA THR A 570 -5.09 26.83 -35.84
C THR A 570 -5.97 27.26 -34.66
N ASN A 571 -6.15 26.39 -33.66
CA ASN A 571 -6.98 26.67 -32.50
C ASN A 571 -6.19 27.50 -31.46
N THR A 572 -6.40 28.81 -31.46
CA THR A 572 -5.64 29.74 -30.61
C THR A 572 -5.79 29.48 -29.11
N ALA A 573 -6.97 29.03 -28.66
CA ALA A 573 -7.19 28.67 -27.26
C ALA A 573 -6.39 27.43 -26.88
N TYR A 574 -6.38 26.39 -27.74
CA TYR A 574 -5.55 25.21 -27.55
C TYR A 574 -4.06 25.58 -27.49
N ILE A 575 -3.58 26.36 -28.46
CA ILE A 575 -2.18 26.78 -28.58
C ILE A 575 -1.72 27.58 -27.35
N ASP A 576 -2.56 28.49 -26.83
CA ASP A 576 -2.25 29.22 -25.60
C ASP A 576 -2.09 28.26 -24.41
N ILE A 577 -3.04 27.34 -24.22
CA ILE A 577 -3.03 26.43 -23.08
C ILE A 577 -1.82 25.48 -23.15
N ILE A 578 -1.59 24.83 -24.30
CA ILE A 578 -0.50 23.84 -24.43
C ILE A 578 0.89 24.47 -24.25
N LEU A 579 1.08 25.73 -24.69
CA LEU A 579 2.36 26.43 -24.56
C LEU A 579 2.57 27.08 -23.18
N ASN A 580 1.52 27.67 -22.60
CA ASN A 580 1.67 28.52 -21.42
C ASN A 580 1.33 27.82 -20.10
N ARG A 581 0.33 26.92 -20.06
CA ARG A 581 -0.11 26.30 -18.81
C ARG A 581 0.96 25.41 -18.17
N PRO A 582 1.64 24.48 -18.88
CA PRO A 582 2.69 23.66 -18.27
C PRO A 582 3.82 24.52 -17.74
N LYS A 583 4.30 25.48 -18.53
CA LYS A 583 5.37 26.41 -18.12
C LYS A 583 4.99 27.19 -16.86
N LEU A 584 3.81 27.80 -16.82
CA LEU A 584 3.37 28.57 -15.65
C LEU A 584 3.23 27.68 -14.40
N SER A 585 2.67 26.49 -14.56
CA SER A 585 2.46 25.54 -13.46
C SER A 585 3.79 25.05 -12.90
N GLN A 586 4.69 24.58 -13.78
CA GLN A 586 6.02 24.10 -13.41
C GLN A 586 6.85 25.18 -12.72
N GLN A 587 6.92 26.39 -13.30
CA GLN A 587 7.68 27.49 -12.71
C GLN A 587 7.14 27.91 -11.35
N SER A 588 5.82 27.94 -11.17
CA SER A 588 5.21 28.33 -9.90
C SER A 588 5.44 27.29 -8.80
N LEU A 589 5.31 25.99 -9.13
CA LEU A 589 5.55 24.89 -8.21
C LEU A 589 7.05 24.76 -7.85
N LEU A 590 7.94 24.76 -8.84
CA LEU A 590 9.39 24.67 -8.58
C LEU A 590 9.90 25.88 -7.82
N LYS A 591 9.37 27.08 -8.09
CA LYS A 591 9.75 28.27 -7.33
C LYS A 591 9.43 28.10 -5.84
N VAL A 592 8.20 27.73 -5.49
CA VAL A 592 7.82 27.59 -4.09
C VAL A 592 8.60 26.46 -3.39
N MET A 593 8.83 25.34 -4.09
CA MET A 593 9.64 24.23 -3.56
C MET A 593 11.11 24.62 -3.36
N THR A 594 11.68 25.43 -4.27
CA THR A 594 13.09 25.88 -4.16
C THR A 594 13.26 26.95 -3.10
N ASP A 595 12.38 27.96 -3.07
CA ASP A 595 12.47 29.08 -2.13
C ASP A 595 12.34 28.62 -0.66
N ASN A 596 11.66 27.49 -0.42
CA ASN A 596 11.41 26.95 0.92
C ASN A 596 12.18 25.64 1.21
N ASP A 597 13.03 25.19 0.28
CA ASP A 597 13.79 23.94 0.38
C ASP A 597 12.90 22.73 0.71
N LEU A 598 11.87 22.50 -0.11
CA LEU A 598 10.85 21.47 0.13
C LEU A 598 11.15 20.20 -0.65
N ASP A 599 10.90 19.03 -0.07
CA ASP A 599 10.94 17.74 -0.74
C ASP A 599 9.65 17.49 -1.53
N ALA A 600 8.50 17.84 -0.95
CA ALA A 600 7.18 17.65 -1.55
C ALA A 600 6.21 18.76 -1.15
N LEU A 601 5.12 18.88 -1.91
CA LEU A 601 3.94 19.69 -1.56
C LEU A 601 2.79 18.78 -1.11
N LEU A 602 2.03 19.19 -0.10
CA LEU A 602 0.95 18.43 0.51
C LEU A 602 -0.39 19.17 0.40
N TYR A 603 -1.43 18.43 0.04
CA TYR A 603 -2.83 18.86 0.04
C TYR A 603 -3.77 17.64 0.07
N PRO A 604 -5.07 17.78 0.39
CA PRO A 604 -5.99 16.65 0.33
C PRO A 604 -6.17 16.16 -1.12
N SER A 605 -6.20 14.84 -1.35
CA SER A 605 -6.39 14.27 -2.69
C SER A 605 -7.73 14.67 -3.32
N THR A 606 -8.75 14.87 -2.48
CA THR A 606 -10.09 15.31 -2.88
C THR A 606 -10.65 16.31 -1.88
N ALA A 607 -11.44 17.27 -2.35
CA ALA A 607 -12.05 18.29 -1.48
C ALA A 607 -13.17 17.74 -0.59
N ASN A 608 -13.72 16.56 -0.92
CA ASN A 608 -14.80 15.89 -0.22
C ASN A 608 -14.58 14.37 -0.29
N PRO A 609 -15.13 13.60 0.67
CA PRO A 609 -15.19 12.14 0.58
C PRO A 609 -16.17 11.70 -0.53
N PRO A 610 -16.22 10.39 -0.86
CA PRO A 610 -17.15 9.82 -1.83
C PRO A 610 -18.56 10.43 -1.80
N SER A 611 -18.97 10.96 -2.95
CA SER A 611 -20.29 11.57 -3.16
C SER A 611 -21.32 10.53 -3.63
N SER A 612 -22.54 10.97 -3.97
CA SER A 612 -23.55 10.10 -4.61
C SER A 612 -23.02 9.42 -5.88
N LEU A 613 -23.69 8.35 -6.33
CA LEU A 613 -23.37 7.65 -7.59
C LEU A 613 -23.23 8.60 -8.80
N SER A 614 -24.00 9.69 -8.84
CA SER A 614 -23.96 10.70 -9.90
C SER A 614 -23.00 11.86 -9.68
N GLY A 615 -22.23 11.87 -8.59
CA GLY A 615 -21.34 12.98 -8.26
C GLY A 615 -20.17 13.11 -9.23
N THR A 616 -19.83 14.35 -9.60
CA THR A 616 -18.91 14.65 -10.71
C THR A 616 -17.72 15.53 -10.32
N SER A 617 -17.52 15.83 -9.04
CA SER A 617 -16.45 16.72 -8.57
C SER A 617 -15.63 16.08 -7.45
N ALA A 618 -14.30 16.22 -7.58
CA ALA A 618 -13.32 15.89 -6.54
C ALA A 618 -12.63 17.15 -5.97
N GLY A 619 -13.11 18.36 -6.33
CA GLY A 619 -12.41 19.62 -6.05
C GLY A 619 -11.46 20.04 -7.17
N SER A 620 -10.54 20.97 -6.87
CA SER A 620 -9.62 21.55 -7.86
C SER A 620 -8.17 21.07 -7.74
N ALA A 621 -7.82 20.42 -6.63
CA ALA A 621 -6.46 19.92 -6.38
C ALA A 621 -5.99 18.91 -7.45
N ASN A 622 -6.95 18.19 -8.06
CA ASN A 622 -6.71 17.24 -9.15
C ASN A 622 -6.07 17.85 -10.41
N ARG A 623 -5.93 19.18 -10.51
CA ARG A 623 -5.35 19.89 -11.66
C ARG A 623 -3.83 20.09 -11.58
N LEU A 624 -3.23 20.17 -10.39
CA LEU A 624 -1.82 20.57 -10.25
C LEU A 624 -0.85 19.61 -10.94
N SER A 625 -0.88 18.33 -10.56
CA SER A 625 0.01 17.33 -11.14
C SER A 625 -0.21 17.13 -12.66
N PRO A 626 -1.45 16.99 -13.18
CA PRO A 626 -1.66 16.88 -14.62
C PRO A 626 -1.27 18.13 -15.41
N PHE A 627 -1.47 19.34 -14.88
CA PHE A 627 -1.16 20.56 -15.61
C PHE A 627 0.33 20.91 -15.60
N SER A 628 1.07 20.47 -14.59
CA SER A 628 2.53 20.61 -14.52
C SER A 628 3.27 19.43 -15.15
N GLY A 629 2.65 18.25 -15.21
CA GLY A 629 3.29 16.99 -15.58
C GLY A 629 4.12 16.36 -14.45
N PHE A 630 4.07 16.91 -13.23
CA PHE A 630 4.83 16.43 -12.07
C PHE A 630 4.18 15.20 -11.44
N PRO A 631 4.93 14.34 -10.73
CA PRO A 631 4.37 13.16 -10.09
C PRO A 631 3.59 13.54 -8.83
N ALA A 632 2.61 12.71 -8.49
CA ALA A 632 1.88 12.80 -7.24
C ALA A 632 1.50 11.42 -6.71
N ILE A 633 1.59 11.23 -5.39
CA ILE A 633 1.16 10.01 -4.71
C ILE A 633 0.03 10.33 -3.73
N SER A 634 -1.08 9.60 -3.83
CA SER A 634 -2.22 9.68 -2.92
C SER A 634 -2.12 8.53 -1.92
N VAL A 635 -2.17 8.82 -0.62
CA VAL A 635 -1.96 7.84 0.47
C VAL A 635 -3.08 7.93 1.52
N PRO A 636 -3.61 6.82 2.05
CA PRO A 636 -4.68 6.81 3.05
C PRO A 636 -4.41 7.72 4.26
N ALA A 637 -5.33 8.64 4.56
CA ALA A 637 -5.28 9.51 5.74
C ALA A 637 -6.33 9.15 6.80
N GLY A 638 -7.11 8.09 6.56
CA GLY A 638 -8.16 7.61 7.43
C GLY A 638 -9.55 7.84 6.85
N PHE A 639 -10.51 8.08 7.74
CA PHE A 639 -11.94 8.08 7.40
C PHE A 639 -12.65 9.33 7.92
N VAL A 640 -13.43 9.95 7.04
CA VAL A 640 -14.25 11.12 7.35
C VAL A 640 -15.57 10.68 7.98
N ASP A 641 -15.84 11.19 9.19
CA ASP A 641 -17.13 11.08 9.86
C ASP A 641 -18.01 12.31 9.57
N ASN A 642 -18.96 12.11 8.65
CA ASN A 642 -19.96 13.10 8.26
C ASN A 642 -21.30 12.92 8.99
N GLY A 643 -21.34 12.20 10.11
CA GLY A 643 -22.58 11.85 10.82
C GLY A 643 -23.42 10.79 10.11
N MET A 644 -22.85 10.15 9.08
CA MET A 644 -23.40 8.98 8.39
C MET A 644 -22.43 7.82 8.56
N LEU A 645 -22.96 6.63 8.85
CA LEU A 645 -22.20 5.39 8.78
C LEU A 645 -22.48 4.70 7.44
N PRO A 646 -21.48 4.04 6.83
CA PRO A 646 -20.10 3.94 7.32
C PRO A 646 -19.30 5.24 7.11
N LYS A 647 -18.23 5.43 7.89
CA LYS A 647 -17.28 6.52 7.62
C LYS A 647 -16.65 6.29 6.25
N LEU A 648 -16.33 7.37 5.55
CA LEU A 648 -15.85 7.27 4.17
C LEU A 648 -14.35 7.57 4.07
N PRO A 649 -13.60 6.81 3.24
CA PRO A 649 -12.18 7.03 3.05
C PRO A 649 -11.83 8.44 2.58
N GLN A 650 -10.66 8.91 3.00
CA GLN A 650 -10.04 10.12 2.51
C GLN A 650 -8.51 9.96 2.53
N ASN A 651 -7.86 10.48 1.50
CA ASN A 651 -6.40 10.50 1.38
C ASN A 651 -5.85 11.92 1.42
N ILE A 652 -4.56 12.00 1.71
CA ILE A 652 -3.71 13.14 1.37
C ILE A 652 -2.90 12.83 0.09
N GLU A 653 -2.48 13.88 -0.59
CA GLU A 653 -1.66 13.82 -1.79
C GLU A 653 -0.33 14.55 -1.56
N LEU A 654 0.77 13.89 -1.93
CA LEU A 654 2.11 14.48 -2.00
C LEU A 654 2.47 14.69 -3.46
N LEU A 655 2.81 15.92 -3.84
CA LEU A 655 3.28 16.30 -5.19
C LEU A 655 4.79 16.58 -5.16
N GLY A 656 5.51 15.95 -6.09
CA GLY A 656 6.97 15.96 -6.13
C GLY A 656 7.55 16.74 -7.30
N ARG A 657 8.87 16.73 -7.41
CA ARG A 657 9.60 17.23 -8.60
C ARG A 657 9.47 16.24 -9.76
N PRO A 658 9.59 16.70 -11.01
CA PRO A 658 9.57 15.79 -12.16
C PRO A 658 10.72 14.78 -12.06
N PHE A 659 10.41 13.51 -12.25
CA PHE A 659 11.32 12.36 -12.11
C PHE A 659 11.88 12.16 -10.69
N ASP A 660 11.14 12.61 -9.67
CA ASP A 660 11.49 12.42 -8.26
C ASP A 660 10.47 11.57 -7.50
N GLU A 661 9.91 10.56 -8.17
CA GLU A 661 8.99 9.59 -7.58
C GLU A 661 9.60 8.87 -6.39
N GLN A 662 10.92 8.68 -6.36
CA GLN A 662 11.62 8.06 -5.23
C GLN A 662 11.42 8.83 -3.92
N THR A 663 11.42 10.16 -3.96
CA THR A 663 11.20 10.99 -2.78
C THR A 663 9.74 10.86 -2.33
N LEU A 664 8.80 10.84 -3.29
CA LEU A 664 7.38 10.62 -2.96
C LEU A 664 7.14 9.24 -2.32
N ILE A 665 7.74 8.17 -2.86
CA ILE A 665 7.65 6.81 -2.31
C ILE A 665 8.24 6.77 -0.90
N LYS A 666 9.41 7.38 -0.69
CA LYS A 666 10.04 7.48 0.64
C LYS A 666 9.13 8.14 1.69
N LEU A 667 8.60 9.32 1.36
CA LEU A 667 7.74 10.08 2.29
C LEU A 667 6.42 9.35 2.53
N ALA A 668 5.81 8.82 1.48
CA ALA A 668 4.55 8.09 1.56
C ALA A 668 4.69 6.79 2.37
N TYR A 669 5.76 6.02 2.17
CA TYR A 669 6.00 4.78 2.89
C TYR A 669 6.22 5.05 4.37
N SER A 670 7.08 6.01 4.71
CA SER A 670 7.27 6.43 6.11
C SER A 670 5.95 6.84 6.77
N TYR A 671 5.12 7.64 6.10
CA TYR A 671 3.80 8.02 6.61
C TYR A 671 2.87 6.81 6.79
N GLU A 672 2.81 5.92 5.80
CA GLU A 672 2.01 4.68 5.85
C GLU A 672 2.42 3.79 7.03
N GLN A 673 3.73 3.59 7.26
CA GLN A 673 4.24 2.76 8.35
C GLN A 673 4.04 3.38 9.74
N HIS A 674 3.89 4.70 9.84
CA HIS A 674 3.59 5.36 11.12
C HIS A 674 2.10 5.35 11.47
N THR A 675 1.22 5.16 10.49
CA THR A 675 -0.23 5.42 10.65
C THR A 675 -1.12 4.22 10.37
N HIS A 676 -0.78 3.38 9.39
CA HIS A 676 -1.55 2.22 8.95
C HIS A 676 -3.06 2.48 8.78
N HIS A 677 -3.42 3.62 8.20
CA HIS A 677 -4.83 4.05 8.03
C HIS A 677 -5.67 3.19 7.10
N ARG A 678 -5.08 2.20 6.44
CA ARG A 678 -5.80 1.34 5.52
C ARG A 678 -6.70 0.37 6.29
N GLU A 679 -7.99 0.30 5.94
CA GLU A 679 -8.93 -0.69 6.47
C GLU A 679 -9.72 -1.34 5.33
N ALA A 680 -9.90 -2.66 5.34
CA ALA A 680 -10.69 -3.36 4.33
C ALA A 680 -12.20 -3.06 4.45
N PRO A 681 -12.95 -2.97 3.32
CA PRO A 681 -14.38 -2.71 3.35
C PRO A 681 -15.17 -3.92 3.90
N SER A 682 -16.13 -3.65 4.78
CA SER A 682 -16.96 -4.70 5.40
C SER A 682 -17.96 -5.37 4.45
N THR A 683 -18.20 -4.82 3.26
CA THR A 683 -19.16 -5.35 2.28
C THR A 683 -18.61 -6.56 1.51
N THR A 684 -17.29 -6.77 1.53
CA THR A 684 -16.59 -7.87 0.83
C THR A 684 -15.66 -8.61 1.79
N PRO A 685 -16.19 -9.29 2.82
CA PRO A 685 -15.39 -9.98 3.83
C PRO A 685 -14.54 -11.12 3.24
N ALA A 686 -13.70 -11.74 4.06
CA ALA A 686 -13.03 -12.99 3.69
C ALA A 686 -14.06 -14.05 3.28
N LEU A 687 -13.74 -14.85 2.26
CA LEU A 687 -14.57 -16.01 1.92
C LEU A 687 -14.30 -17.09 2.98
N VAL A 688 -15.36 -17.65 3.57
CA VAL A 688 -15.21 -18.79 4.48
C VAL A 688 -14.85 -20.01 3.64
N GLU A 689 -13.68 -20.60 3.86
CA GLU A 689 -13.35 -21.87 3.24
C GLU A 689 -14.38 -22.93 3.65
N ALA A 690 -14.87 -23.71 2.68
CA ALA A 690 -15.57 -24.94 3.02
C ALA A 690 -14.58 -25.83 3.79
N PRO A 691 -14.98 -26.48 4.90
CA PRO A 691 -14.07 -27.30 5.69
C PRO A 691 -13.41 -28.35 4.79
N GLN A 692 -12.09 -28.27 4.64
CA GLN A 692 -11.32 -29.29 3.95
C GLN A 692 -11.26 -30.52 4.86
N GLU A 693 -11.64 -31.69 4.33
CA GLU A 693 -11.34 -32.95 4.99
C GLU A 693 -9.82 -33.05 5.18
N GLN A 694 -9.40 -33.26 6.42
CA GLN A 694 -7.99 -33.49 6.76
C GLN A 694 -7.40 -34.55 5.80
N PRO A 695 -6.22 -34.31 5.20
CA PRO A 695 -5.52 -35.35 4.46
C PRO A 695 -5.30 -36.53 5.42
N ALA A 696 -5.77 -37.71 5.02
CA ALA A 696 -5.50 -38.93 5.79
C ALA A 696 -4.00 -39.06 5.99
N LEU A 697 -3.57 -39.13 7.25
CA LEU A 697 -2.19 -39.42 7.63
C LEU A 697 -1.77 -40.70 6.91
N LEU A 698 -0.76 -40.59 6.04
CA LEU A 698 -0.11 -41.75 5.45
C LEU A 698 0.50 -42.56 6.59
N GLU A 699 -0.05 -43.76 6.84
CA GLU A 699 0.59 -44.71 7.75
C GLU A 699 1.97 -45.10 7.23
N PRO A 700 2.98 -45.23 8.11
CA PRO A 700 4.32 -45.63 7.71
C PRO A 700 4.30 -47.05 7.14
N ALA A 701 4.94 -47.22 5.98
CA ALA A 701 5.09 -48.52 5.34
C ALA A 701 5.81 -49.52 6.27
N ALA A 702 5.21 -50.70 6.42
CA ALA A 702 5.73 -51.84 7.18
C ALA A 702 6.88 -52.57 6.47
#